data_AF-A0A0S8A5T3-F1
#
_entry.id   AF-A0A0S8A5T3-F1
#
_cell.length_a   1.000
_cell.length_b   1.000
_cell.length_c   1.000
_cell.angle_alpha   90.00
_cell.angle_beta   90.00
_cell.angle_gamma   90.00
#
_symmetry.space_group_name_H-M   'P 1'
#
loop_
_entity.id
_entity.type
_entity.pdbx_description
1 polymer ?
#
loop_
_entity_poly.entity_id
_entity_poly.type
_entity_poly.pdbx_seq_one_letter_code
_entity_poly.pdbx_strand_id
1 'polypeptide(L)'
;MVGNILKKVFGSRNERILKRLNKVVTQISALESQYTELSDDALKGKTQELRDRLSQGTSLDDILPDAFATVREAGKRVLNMRHFDVQLIGGMVLHEGKIAEMRTGEGKTLVATLAVYLNALSGKGVHVVTVNDYLARRDAGWMGALYHYLGLSVGIINSTGGGGADSASYLYDPTYTDGSESYRHLRHVTRREAYAADITYGTNNEYGFDYLRDNMAFSAEDKVQRELNFAIVDEVDSILIDEARTPLIISGPTEGDPQLYVKINKLIPFLDRQAGEESQEGEEGDFYLDEKSKQAYFTERGHQKVEDLLTKEGLLGETDSLYDAANIRLMHHLNAALRAHHLFQKDVDYIVSNGEVVIVDEFTGRTMPGRRWSDGLHQSVEAKEGVPIQQENQTLASITFQNYFRLYNKLAGMTGTADTEAFEFQQIYALEVVVIPTNQDMVRKDHSDLVFLTAEEKFDAIIEDIKDCLERGQPVLVGTASIEVSEYLHGLMKKANIKHEVLNAKQHEREAEIVAQAGRPGSVTIATNMAGRGTDIVLGGNLDSELEKIAENDQSARENAYQEWKQRHEHVLNAGGLHVIGTERHESRRIDNQLRGRSGRQGDPGSTRFYLSLQDNLMRIFASDRVSGLMQKLGMQKGEAIEHPWVTKAIENAQRKVEGHNFDIRKQLLEYDDVANDQRKVIYQQRAELMATNDVSDTVQAIRHDVLNTLIDMYIPPQSMDEQWDVPGLEKALEAEFGQDMPVQQWLDKDHSLHEETLREKIEQELENTYKEKEAMVGADTMRHFEKAIMLKVLDEQWKDHLSTMDHLRQGIHLRGYAQKNPKQEYKREAFELFSAMLDRIKTEVVSIISKVQIRAESDVQAVEEQRRAQAPMSFQHQEASAMGGSEASAEDAEAAVAQKKPFIRPDRKIGRNEPCPCGSGKK
;
A
#
# COMPACT_ATOMS: atom_id res chain seq x y z
N MET A 1 -17.38 38.08 -5.92
CA MET A 1 -17.15 39.08 -6.99
C MET A 1 -15.70 39.56 -7.09
N VAL A 2 -15.03 39.94 -5.98
CA VAL A 2 -13.62 40.40 -5.99
C VAL A 2 -12.64 39.36 -6.59
N GLY A 3 -12.83 38.07 -6.29
CA GLY A 3 -11.99 36.99 -6.84
C GLY A 3 -12.05 36.86 -8.38
N ASN A 4 -13.21 37.10 -9.00
CA ASN A 4 -13.36 37.00 -10.47
C ASN A 4 -12.71 38.18 -11.21
N ILE A 5 -12.66 39.35 -10.59
CA ILE A 5 -12.00 40.55 -11.15
C ILE A 5 -10.48 40.40 -11.04
N LEU A 6 -9.96 39.95 -9.89
CA LEU A 6 -8.53 39.68 -9.71
C LEU A 6 -8.01 38.56 -10.64
N LYS A 7 -8.81 37.50 -10.86
CA LYS A 7 -8.50 36.42 -11.82
C LYS A 7 -8.42 36.93 -13.27
N LYS A 8 -9.29 37.88 -13.67
CA LYS A 8 -9.25 38.49 -15.01
C LYS A 8 -8.07 39.44 -15.23
N VAL A 9 -7.59 40.12 -14.19
CA VAL A 9 -6.51 41.13 -14.32
C VAL A 9 -5.11 40.52 -14.18
N PHE A 10 -4.92 39.56 -13.25
CA PHE A 10 -3.60 38.97 -12.97
C PHE A 10 -3.43 37.53 -13.47
N GLY A 11 -4.47 36.95 -14.09
CA GLY A 11 -4.54 35.52 -14.42
C GLY A 11 -4.64 34.62 -13.19
N SER A 12 -5.03 33.37 -13.41
CA SER A 12 -4.95 32.32 -12.37
C SER A 12 -3.50 31.99 -11.99
N ARG A 13 -3.27 31.39 -10.81
CA ARG A 13 -1.93 30.88 -10.43
C ARG A 13 -1.40 29.90 -11.47
N ASN A 14 -2.25 29.01 -11.98
CA ASN A 14 -1.92 28.06 -13.04
C ASN A 14 -1.42 28.78 -14.32
N GLU A 15 -2.12 29.82 -14.79
CA GLU A 15 -1.68 30.60 -15.96
C GLU A 15 -0.31 31.26 -15.78
N ARG A 16 0.03 31.71 -14.56
CA ARG A 16 1.35 32.31 -14.29
C ARG A 16 2.46 31.27 -14.34
N ILE A 17 2.22 30.07 -13.79
CA ILE A 17 3.15 28.94 -13.86
C ILE A 17 3.37 28.56 -15.33
N LEU A 18 2.29 28.38 -16.10
CA LEU A 18 2.38 28.07 -17.53
C LEU A 18 3.14 29.14 -18.32
N LYS A 19 2.90 30.43 -18.06
CA LYS A 19 3.66 31.53 -18.72
C LYS A 19 5.15 31.48 -18.40
N ARG A 20 5.54 31.11 -17.17
CA ARG A 20 6.95 30.92 -16.80
C ARG A 20 7.55 29.74 -17.55
N LEU A 21 6.89 28.59 -17.54
CA LEU A 21 7.38 27.36 -18.16
C LEU A 21 7.48 27.48 -19.69
N ASN A 22 6.55 28.19 -20.34
CA ASN A 22 6.61 28.46 -21.79
C ASN A 22 7.88 29.20 -22.23
N LYS A 23 8.48 30.03 -21.36
CA LYS A 23 9.77 30.65 -21.68
C LYS A 23 10.89 29.62 -21.81
N VAL A 24 10.88 28.60 -20.95
CA VAL A 24 11.84 27.48 -20.99
C VAL A 24 11.55 26.57 -22.18
N VAL A 25 10.28 26.31 -22.52
CA VAL A 25 9.92 25.62 -23.77
C VAL A 25 10.53 26.32 -24.99
N THR A 26 10.48 27.64 -25.04
CA THR A 26 11.09 28.43 -26.13
C THR A 26 12.61 28.22 -26.20
N GLN A 27 13.29 28.12 -25.05
CA GLN A 27 14.72 27.83 -24.99
C GLN A 27 15.03 26.41 -25.50
N ILE A 28 14.28 25.40 -25.05
CA ILE A 28 14.44 24.01 -25.49
C ILE A 28 14.21 23.89 -27.00
N SER A 29 13.15 24.51 -27.51
CA SER A 29 12.84 24.49 -28.95
C SER A 29 13.88 25.23 -29.79
N ALA A 30 14.57 26.24 -29.25
CA ALA A 30 15.68 26.90 -29.94
C ALA A 30 16.91 25.98 -30.10
N LEU A 31 17.12 25.04 -29.17
CA LEU A 31 18.20 24.05 -29.23
C LEU A 31 17.94 22.93 -30.25
N GLU A 32 16.68 22.72 -30.66
CA GLU A 32 16.28 21.58 -31.51
C GLU A 32 17.11 21.48 -32.79
N SER A 33 17.33 22.61 -33.49
CA SER A 33 18.16 22.64 -34.71
C SER A 33 19.59 22.13 -34.50
N GLN A 34 20.22 22.53 -33.40
CA GLN A 34 21.58 22.12 -33.05
C GLN A 34 21.64 20.64 -32.68
N TYR A 35 20.63 20.14 -31.97
CA TYR A 35 20.57 18.76 -31.52
C TYR A 35 20.25 17.78 -32.65
N THR A 36 19.41 18.17 -33.61
CA THR A 36 19.15 17.36 -34.81
C THR A 36 20.41 17.16 -35.66
N GLU A 37 21.35 18.12 -35.67
CA GLU A 37 22.63 18.00 -36.40
C GLU A 37 23.65 17.08 -35.70
N LEU A 38 23.44 16.71 -34.43
CA LEU A 38 24.37 15.84 -33.70
C LEU A 38 24.37 14.42 -34.29
N SER A 39 25.55 13.81 -34.41
CA SER A 39 25.68 12.37 -34.62
C SER A 39 25.14 11.59 -33.41
N ASP A 40 24.78 10.32 -33.59
CA ASP A 40 24.30 9.47 -32.49
C ASP A 40 25.31 9.39 -31.34
N ASP A 41 26.60 9.20 -31.63
CA ASP A 41 27.65 9.17 -30.61
C ASP A 41 27.76 10.49 -29.83
N ALA A 42 27.63 11.62 -30.51
CA ALA A 42 27.62 12.93 -29.87
C ALA A 42 26.39 13.15 -28.97
N LEU A 43 25.22 12.67 -29.40
CA LEU A 43 23.99 12.75 -28.61
C LEU A 43 24.07 11.87 -27.36
N LYS A 44 24.63 10.65 -27.47
CA LYS A 44 24.91 9.79 -26.31
C LYS A 44 25.95 10.41 -25.37
N GLY A 45 26.97 11.06 -25.93
CA GLY A 45 27.99 11.80 -25.19
C GLY A 45 27.44 12.92 -24.30
N LYS A 46 26.23 13.44 -24.60
CA LYS A 46 25.58 14.47 -23.76
C LYS A 46 25.32 14.01 -22.33
N THR A 47 25.05 12.74 -22.09
CA THR A 47 24.83 12.23 -20.74
C THR A 47 26.07 12.45 -19.86
N GLN A 48 27.25 12.12 -20.37
CA GLN A 48 28.49 12.33 -19.63
C GLN A 48 28.81 13.82 -19.48
N GLU A 49 28.64 14.61 -20.54
CA GLU A 49 28.83 16.07 -20.49
C GLU A 49 27.97 16.73 -19.39
N LEU A 50 26.70 16.34 -19.28
CA LEU A 50 25.77 16.88 -18.29
C LEU A 50 26.12 16.39 -16.86
N ARG A 51 26.52 15.12 -16.70
CA ARG A 51 27.04 14.59 -15.42
C ARG A 51 28.29 15.35 -14.97
N ASP A 52 29.21 15.62 -15.89
CA ASP A 52 30.43 16.37 -15.60
C ASP A 52 30.10 17.80 -15.14
N ARG A 53 29.15 18.49 -15.79
CA ARG A 53 28.65 19.80 -15.36
C ARG A 53 28.07 19.77 -13.95
N LEU A 54 27.25 18.76 -13.62
CA LEU A 54 26.71 18.58 -12.26
C LEU A 54 27.84 18.40 -11.23
N SER A 55 28.88 17.61 -11.56
CA SER A 55 30.04 17.43 -10.68
C SER A 55 30.84 18.72 -10.45
N GLN A 56 30.77 19.68 -11.39
CA GLN A 56 31.39 21.00 -11.30
C GLN A 56 30.52 22.02 -10.53
N GLY A 57 29.35 21.61 -10.04
CA GLY A 57 28.50 22.42 -9.17
C GLY A 57 27.33 23.13 -9.85
N THR A 58 27.05 22.89 -11.14
CA THR A 58 25.80 23.36 -11.75
C THR A 58 24.59 22.61 -11.18
N SER A 59 23.45 23.28 -11.06
CA SER A 59 22.22 22.62 -10.58
C SER A 59 21.51 21.83 -11.69
N LEU A 60 20.58 20.95 -11.31
CA LEU A 60 19.70 20.26 -12.27
C LEU A 60 18.83 21.25 -13.08
N ASP A 61 18.41 22.35 -12.46
CA ASP A 61 17.61 23.39 -13.12
C ASP A 61 18.41 24.10 -14.23
N ASP A 62 19.71 24.32 -14.02
CA ASP A 62 20.58 25.00 -15.00
C ASP A 62 20.82 24.15 -16.26
N ILE A 63 20.86 22.83 -16.11
CA ILE A 63 21.07 21.89 -17.22
C ILE A 63 19.76 21.39 -17.85
N LEU A 64 18.61 21.77 -17.27
CA LEU A 64 17.29 21.29 -17.70
C LEU A 64 17.03 21.50 -19.20
N PRO A 65 17.31 22.69 -19.80
CA PRO A 65 17.04 22.88 -21.22
C PRO A 65 17.84 21.94 -22.12
N ASP A 66 19.12 21.75 -21.84
CA ASP A 66 20.02 20.84 -22.58
C ASP A 66 19.61 19.38 -22.39
N ALA A 67 19.25 18.98 -21.16
CA ALA A 67 18.78 17.63 -20.86
C ALA A 67 17.46 17.32 -21.58
N PHE A 68 16.50 18.24 -21.60
CA PHE A 68 15.22 18.05 -22.26
C PHE A 68 15.37 18.04 -23.79
N ALA A 69 16.25 18.87 -24.36
CA ALA A 69 16.59 18.82 -25.78
C ALA A 69 17.22 17.47 -26.17
N THR A 70 18.12 16.95 -25.32
CA THR A 70 18.75 15.62 -25.50
C THR A 70 17.69 14.52 -25.57
N VAL A 71 16.78 14.48 -24.59
CA VAL A 71 15.71 13.46 -24.52
C VAL A 71 14.71 13.61 -25.66
N ARG A 72 14.33 14.83 -26.04
CA ARG A 72 13.42 15.08 -27.17
C ARG A 72 13.97 14.53 -28.49
N GLU A 73 15.25 14.81 -28.77
CA GLU A 73 15.90 14.32 -29.98
C GLU A 73 16.11 12.79 -29.93
N ALA A 74 16.48 12.23 -28.77
CA ALA A 74 16.58 10.79 -28.59
C ALA A 74 15.23 10.07 -28.78
N GLY A 75 14.13 10.63 -28.26
CA GLY A 75 12.78 10.11 -28.48
C GLY A 75 12.40 10.10 -29.96
N LYS A 76 12.76 11.14 -30.71
CA LYS A 76 12.54 11.20 -32.15
C LYS A 76 13.34 10.12 -32.90
N ARG A 77 14.59 9.85 -32.51
CA ARG A 77 15.44 8.85 -33.19
C ARG A 77 15.12 7.41 -32.83
N VAL A 78 14.86 7.15 -31.55
CA VAL A 78 14.73 5.78 -31.00
C VAL A 78 13.29 5.31 -31.00
N LEU A 79 12.35 6.19 -30.63
CA LEU A 79 10.93 5.85 -30.48
C LEU A 79 10.07 6.37 -31.64
N ASN A 80 10.65 7.14 -32.56
CA ASN A 80 9.92 7.89 -33.58
C ASN A 80 8.86 8.84 -32.98
N MET A 81 9.11 9.34 -31.78
CA MET A 81 8.19 10.20 -31.02
C MET A 81 8.89 11.48 -30.57
N ARG A 82 8.48 12.61 -31.13
CA ARG A 82 8.97 13.93 -30.73
C ARG A 82 8.06 14.52 -29.65
N HIS A 83 8.61 14.90 -28.50
CA HIS A 83 7.81 15.55 -27.45
C HIS A 83 7.15 16.84 -27.93
N PHE A 84 5.86 16.99 -27.64
CA PHE A 84 5.11 18.24 -27.81
C PHE A 84 5.47 19.28 -26.75
N ASP A 85 5.16 20.53 -27.02
CA ASP A 85 5.47 21.63 -26.10
C ASP A 85 4.73 21.50 -24.76
N VAL A 86 3.50 20.99 -24.78
CA VAL A 86 2.73 20.67 -23.56
C VAL A 86 3.37 19.53 -22.77
N GLN A 87 4.04 18.59 -23.43
CA GLN A 87 4.75 17.49 -22.79
C GLN A 87 6.05 17.97 -22.14
N LEU A 88 6.75 18.94 -22.75
CA LEU A 88 7.89 19.61 -22.12
C LEU A 88 7.46 20.34 -20.83
N ILE A 89 6.30 21.01 -20.85
CA ILE A 89 5.71 21.61 -19.63
C ILE A 89 5.45 20.54 -18.57
N GLY A 90 4.85 19.41 -18.95
CA GLY A 90 4.63 18.28 -18.04
C GLY A 90 5.91 17.76 -17.40
N GLY A 91 6.97 17.57 -18.20
CA GLY A 91 8.28 17.14 -17.68
C GLY A 91 8.87 18.14 -16.68
N MET A 92 8.72 19.45 -16.93
CA MET A 92 9.18 20.48 -15.99
C MET A 92 8.37 20.49 -14.70
N VAL A 93 7.04 20.33 -14.78
CA VAL A 93 6.17 20.21 -13.59
C VAL A 93 6.58 19.01 -12.74
N LEU A 94 6.84 17.85 -13.36
CA LEU A 94 7.34 16.67 -12.66
C LEU A 94 8.70 16.92 -11.99
N HIS A 95 9.63 17.59 -12.69
CA HIS A 95 10.93 17.94 -12.13
C HIS A 95 10.84 18.88 -10.92
N GLU A 96 9.86 19.80 -10.92
CA GLU A 96 9.58 20.72 -9.81
C GLU A 96 8.97 20.05 -8.57
N GLY A 97 8.71 18.73 -8.60
CA GLY A 97 8.09 18.02 -7.47
C GLY A 97 6.59 18.32 -7.34
N LYS A 98 5.88 18.35 -8.47
CA LYS A 98 4.45 18.69 -8.55
C LYS A 98 3.66 17.64 -9.30
N ILE A 99 2.34 17.79 -9.30
CA ILE A 99 1.44 16.95 -10.08
C ILE A 99 1.14 17.59 -11.43
N ALA A 100 1.50 16.88 -12.50
CA ALA A 100 1.16 17.22 -13.87
C ALA A 100 -0.21 16.62 -14.22
N GLU A 101 -1.26 17.45 -14.23
CA GLU A 101 -2.55 17.01 -14.76
C GLU A 101 -2.55 17.12 -16.29
N MET A 102 -2.52 15.96 -16.95
CA MET A 102 -2.55 15.81 -18.40
C MET A 102 -3.63 14.80 -18.78
N ARG A 103 -4.53 15.18 -19.70
CA ARG A 103 -5.61 14.29 -20.13
C ARG A 103 -5.07 12.99 -20.73
N THR A 104 -5.88 11.94 -20.67
CA THR A 104 -5.49 10.63 -21.22
C THR A 104 -5.26 10.73 -22.73
N GLY A 105 -4.19 10.09 -23.23
CA GLY A 105 -3.75 10.22 -24.62
C GLY A 105 -2.82 11.41 -24.90
N GLU A 106 -2.45 12.22 -23.89
CA GLU A 106 -1.40 13.26 -24.05
C GLU A 106 0.03 12.70 -23.94
N GLY A 107 0.20 11.38 -23.81
CA GLY A 107 1.51 10.72 -23.76
C GLY A 107 2.23 10.82 -22.41
N LYS A 108 1.53 10.57 -21.29
CA LYS A 108 2.07 10.68 -19.91
C LYS A 108 3.37 9.86 -19.72
N THR A 109 3.40 8.62 -20.21
CA THR A 109 4.59 7.76 -20.14
C THR A 109 5.80 8.41 -20.82
N LEU A 110 5.60 9.03 -21.99
CA LEU A 110 6.67 9.75 -22.71
C LEU A 110 7.07 11.05 -21.98
N VAL A 111 6.12 11.76 -21.35
CA VAL A 111 6.38 12.97 -20.55
C VAL A 111 7.32 12.68 -19.38
N ALA A 112 7.11 11.56 -18.68
CA ALA A 112 7.94 11.18 -17.54
C ALA A 112 9.43 11.05 -17.91
N THR A 113 9.75 10.61 -19.12
CA THR A 113 11.15 10.42 -19.57
C THR A 113 12.03 11.66 -19.42
N LEU A 114 11.45 12.85 -19.59
CA LEU A 114 12.17 14.12 -19.46
C LEU A 114 12.65 14.33 -18.02
N ALA A 115 11.74 14.20 -17.05
CA ALA A 115 12.04 14.39 -15.64
C ALA A 115 12.85 13.24 -15.06
N VAL A 116 12.57 12.00 -15.48
CA VAL A 116 13.33 10.82 -15.07
C VAL A 116 14.79 10.94 -15.51
N TYR A 117 15.04 11.20 -16.80
CA TYR A 117 16.40 11.35 -17.32
C TYR A 117 17.17 12.44 -16.55
N LEU A 118 16.59 13.65 -16.43
CA LEU A 118 17.24 14.76 -15.76
C LEU A 118 17.64 14.42 -14.31
N ASN A 119 16.70 13.88 -13.51
CA ASN A 119 17.00 13.58 -12.11
C ASN A 119 17.91 12.34 -11.95
N ALA A 120 17.89 11.40 -12.90
CA ALA A 120 18.77 10.23 -12.92
C ALA A 120 20.26 10.61 -13.15
N LEU A 121 20.53 11.76 -13.78
CA LEU A 121 21.91 12.26 -13.95
C LEU A 121 22.65 12.48 -12.62
N SER A 122 21.92 12.64 -11.49
CA SER A 122 22.52 12.73 -10.16
C SER A 122 23.16 11.43 -9.65
N GLY A 123 22.86 10.28 -10.28
CA GLY A 123 23.35 8.95 -9.86
C GLY A 123 22.72 8.42 -8.56
N LYS A 124 21.77 9.15 -7.96
CA LYS A 124 21.08 8.75 -6.72
C LYS A 124 19.86 7.86 -6.95
N GLY A 125 19.42 7.75 -8.20
CA GLY A 125 18.25 6.95 -8.56
C GLY A 125 16.95 7.70 -8.72
N VAL A 126 16.07 7.11 -9.55
CA VAL A 126 14.68 7.53 -9.74
C VAL A 126 13.76 6.32 -9.70
N HIS A 127 12.71 6.38 -8.90
CA HIS A 127 11.63 5.38 -8.87
C HIS A 127 10.45 5.88 -9.69
N VAL A 128 10.02 5.09 -10.66
CA VAL A 128 8.78 5.30 -11.42
C VAL A 128 7.76 4.30 -10.90
N VAL A 129 6.66 4.82 -10.36
CA VAL A 129 5.62 4.01 -9.72
C VAL A 129 4.42 3.87 -10.65
N THR A 130 3.99 2.64 -10.91
CA THR A 130 2.80 2.32 -11.72
C THR A 130 1.77 1.57 -10.89
N VAL A 131 0.54 1.46 -11.41
CA VAL A 131 -0.59 0.83 -10.72
C VAL A 131 -0.46 -0.71 -10.65
N ASN A 132 0.23 -1.33 -11.60
CA ASN A 132 0.45 -2.78 -11.61
C ASN A 132 1.77 -3.16 -12.30
N ASP A 133 2.18 -4.42 -12.10
CA ASP A 133 3.44 -4.97 -12.62
C ASP A 133 3.47 -5.05 -14.16
N TYR A 134 2.32 -5.23 -14.80
CA TYR A 134 2.25 -5.26 -16.27
C TYR A 134 2.64 -3.88 -16.84
N LEU A 135 2.09 -2.79 -16.31
CA LEU A 135 2.44 -1.44 -16.72
C LEU A 135 3.91 -1.12 -16.40
N ALA A 136 4.42 -1.56 -15.24
CA ALA A 136 5.84 -1.40 -14.90
C ALA A 136 6.74 -2.07 -15.96
N ARG A 137 6.47 -3.33 -16.31
CA ARG A 137 7.23 -4.06 -17.34
C ARG A 137 7.10 -3.42 -18.71
N ARG A 138 5.88 -3.10 -19.14
CA ARG A 138 5.61 -2.52 -20.46
C ARG A 138 6.33 -1.19 -20.62
N ASP A 139 6.18 -0.28 -19.65
CA ASP A 139 6.73 1.07 -19.73
C ASP A 139 8.26 1.04 -19.61
N ALA A 140 8.82 0.16 -18.78
CA ALA A 140 10.25 -0.06 -18.71
C ALA A 140 10.82 -0.69 -19.99
N GLY A 141 10.13 -1.65 -20.58
CA GLY A 141 10.53 -2.26 -21.86
C GLY A 141 10.48 -1.27 -23.02
N TRP A 142 9.46 -0.39 -23.03
CA TRP A 142 9.27 0.60 -24.08
C TRP A 142 10.20 1.81 -23.93
N MET A 143 10.16 2.50 -22.79
CA MET A 143 11.02 3.67 -22.53
C MET A 143 12.48 3.28 -22.24
N GLY A 144 12.74 2.03 -21.85
CA GLY A 144 14.08 1.49 -21.63
C GLY A 144 14.99 1.63 -22.84
N ALA A 145 14.44 1.52 -24.06
CA ALA A 145 15.20 1.74 -25.29
C ALA A 145 15.80 3.15 -25.35
N LEU A 146 15.03 4.17 -24.96
CA LEU A 146 15.47 5.56 -24.93
C LEU A 146 16.54 5.78 -23.84
N TYR A 147 16.29 5.28 -22.62
CA TYR A 147 17.23 5.44 -21.51
C TYR A 147 18.55 4.73 -21.77
N HIS A 148 18.48 3.49 -22.26
CA HIS A 148 19.66 2.70 -22.61
C HIS A 148 20.44 3.33 -23.77
N TYR A 149 19.75 3.86 -24.79
CA TYR A 149 20.40 4.62 -25.86
C TYR A 149 21.22 5.78 -25.29
N LEU A 150 20.69 6.50 -24.30
CA LEU A 150 21.37 7.60 -23.60
C LEU A 150 22.35 7.14 -22.50
N GLY A 151 22.60 5.84 -22.35
CA GLY A 151 23.58 5.30 -21.40
C GLY A 151 23.10 5.21 -19.95
N LEU A 152 21.78 5.19 -19.71
CA LEU A 152 21.18 4.94 -18.40
C LEU A 152 20.66 3.50 -18.28
N SER A 153 20.79 2.93 -17.10
CA SER A 153 20.29 1.61 -16.75
C SER A 153 18.86 1.65 -16.20
N VAL A 154 18.07 0.63 -16.50
CA VAL A 154 16.65 0.54 -16.10
C VAL A 154 16.37 -0.81 -15.44
N GLY A 155 15.93 -0.78 -14.19
CA GLY A 155 15.48 -1.94 -13.42
C GLY A 155 13.96 -2.00 -13.26
N ILE A 156 13.45 -3.20 -13.04
CA ILE A 156 12.03 -3.48 -12.86
C ILE A 156 11.85 -4.37 -11.62
N ILE A 157 10.99 -3.93 -10.71
CA ILE A 157 10.54 -4.69 -9.54
C ILE A 157 9.11 -5.16 -9.81
N ASN A 158 8.90 -6.49 -9.77
CA ASN A 158 7.57 -7.08 -9.83
C ASN A 158 7.32 -7.98 -8.62
N SER A 159 6.04 -8.28 -8.39
CA SER A 159 5.62 -9.29 -7.44
C SER A 159 6.15 -10.67 -7.82
N THR A 160 6.56 -11.41 -6.81
CA THR A 160 7.13 -12.75 -6.98
C THR A 160 6.09 -13.86 -6.98
N GLY A 161 4.81 -13.53 -6.73
CA GLY A 161 3.72 -14.51 -6.68
C GLY A 161 3.95 -15.64 -5.67
N GLY A 162 4.70 -15.37 -4.59
CA GLY A 162 5.12 -16.37 -3.60
C GLY A 162 6.45 -17.06 -3.90
N GLY A 163 7.11 -16.75 -5.02
CA GLY A 163 8.54 -17.01 -5.21
C GLY A 163 9.39 -16.13 -4.27
N GLY A 164 10.62 -16.55 -3.96
CA GLY A 164 11.52 -15.72 -3.15
C GLY A 164 11.74 -14.33 -3.75
N ALA A 165 12.17 -13.35 -2.95
CA ALA A 165 12.22 -11.93 -3.32
C ALA A 165 12.91 -11.66 -4.69
N ASP A 166 13.93 -12.44 -5.03
CA ASP A 166 14.73 -12.29 -6.26
C ASP A 166 14.22 -13.08 -7.47
N SER A 167 13.04 -13.70 -7.42
CA SER A 167 12.57 -14.56 -8.51
C SER A 167 11.97 -13.82 -9.71
N ALA A 168 11.65 -12.54 -9.57
CA ALA A 168 10.79 -11.82 -10.52
C ALA A 168 11.25 -10.38 -10.86
N SER A 169 12.49 -10.02 -10.55
CA SER A 169 13.06 -8.71 -10.92
C SER A 169 13.85 -8.76 -12.21
N TYR A 170 13.92 -7.64 -12.92
CA TYR A 170 14.53 -7.56 -14.25
C TYR A 170 15.39 -6.31 -14.43
N LEU A 171 16.37 -6.40 -15.33
CA LEU A 171 17.04 -5.25 -15.95
C LEU A 171 16.67 -5.22 -17.43
N TYR A 172 16.49 -4.02 -17.96
CA TYR A 172 16.39 -3.81 -19.39
C TYR A 172 17.75 -4.03 -20.06
N ASP A 173 17.81 -4.97 -21.00
CA ASP A 173 18.97 -5.32 -21.80
C ASP A 173 18.54 -5.56 -23.26
N PRO A 174 18.87 -4.65 -24.20
CA PRO A 174 18.45 -4.78 -25.59
C PRO A 174 19.07 -6.00 -26.31
N THR A 175 20.11 -6.61 -25.75
CA THR A 175 20.74 -7.80 -26.31
C THR A 175 20.12 -9.11 -25.81
N TYR A 176 19.33 -9.04 -24.74
CA TYR A 176 18.71 -10.20 -24.13
C TYR A 176 17.44 -10.65 -24.87
N THR A 177 17.38 -11.94 -25.20
CA THR A 177 16.20 -12.60 -25.77
C THR A 177 15.95 -13.90 -25.03
N ASP A 178 14.78 -14.07 -24.41
CA ASP A 178 14.40 -15.30 -23.70
C ASP A 178 13.62 -16.30 -24.59
N GLY A 179 13.26 -15.90 -25.82
CA GLY A 179 12.44 -16.68 -26.74
C GLY A 179 10.92 -16.46 -26.57
N SER A 180 10.49 -15.62 -25.64
CA SER A 180 9.10 -15.17 -25.48
C SER A 180 8.94 -13.71 -25.95
N GLU A 181 7.79 -13.36 -26.51
CA GLU A 181 7.53 -11.98 -26.94
C GLU A 181 7.28 -11.05 -25.74
N SER A 182 6.63 -11.54 -24.68
CA SER A 182 6.21 -10.75 -23.52
C SER A 182 7.34 -10.25 -22.62
N TYR A 183 8.51 -10.90 -22.60
CA TYR A 183 9.67 -10.54 -21.76
C TYR A 183 10.92 -10.20 -22.57
N ARG A 184 10.74 -9.85 -23.84
CA ARG A 184 11.84 -9.42 -24.70
C ARG A 184 12.60 -8.25 -24.05
N HIS A 185 13.92 -8.33 -24.05
CA HIS A 185 14.83 -7.36 -23.44
C HIS A 185 14.78 -7.25 -21.90
N LEU A 186 14.06 -8.13 -21.20
CA LEU A 186 14.01 -8.13 -19.73
C LEU A 186 14.84 -9.29 -19.17
N ARG A 187 16.09 -9.00 -18.79
CA ARG A 187 17.00 -9.98 -18.18
C ARG A 187 16.71 -10.12 -16.70
N HIS A 188 16.49 -11.33 -16.22
CA HIS A 188 16.31 -11.60 -14.78
C HIS A 188 17.53 -11.18 -13.95
N VAL A 189 17.25 -10.55 -12.81
CA VAL A 189 18.25 -10.12 -11.81
C VAL A 189 17.67 -10.17 -10.39
N THR A 190 18.54 -9.98 -9.39
CA THR A 190 18.11 -9.76 -8.00
C THR A 190 17.43 -8.41 -7.83
N ARG A 191 16.62 -8.25 -6.77
CA ARG A 191 16.00 -6.94 -6.43
C ARG A 191 17.04 -5.87 -6.21
N ARG A 192 18.12 -6.19 -5.51
CA ARG A 192 19.23 -5.25 -5.27
C ARG A 192 19.83 -4.74 -6.57
N GLU A 193 20.07 -5.62 -7.55
CA GLU A 193 20.56 -5.22 -8.87
C GLU A 193 19.57 -4.31 -9.60
N ALA A 194 18.27 -4.57 -9.52
CA ALA A 194 17.25 -3.73 -10.13
C ALA A 194 17.14 -2.33 -9.47
N TYR A 195 17.28 -2.24 -8.15
CA TYR A 195 17.34 -0.95 -7.42
C TYR A 195 18.64 -0.19 -7.66
N ALA A 196 19.74 -0.88 -8.00
CA ALA A 196 21.02 -0.25 -8.29
C ALA A 196 21.04 0.49 -9.64
N ALA A 197 20.11 0.18 -10.54
CA ALA A 197 19.96 0.87 -11.83
C ALA A 197 19.73 2.39 -11.67
N ASP A 198 20.00 3.21 -12.68
CA ASP A 198 19.74 4.66 -12.62
C ASP A 198 18.24 4.95 -12.44
N ILE A 199 17.39 4.10 -13.01
CA ILE A 199 15.93 4.20 -13.02
C ILE A 199 15.35 2.85 -12.62
N THR A 200 14.35 2.84 -11.73
CA THR A 200 13.65 1.63 -11.31
C THR A 200 12.14 1.82 -11.54
N TYR A 201 11.50 0.88 -12.23
CA TYR A 201 10.05 0.80 -12.39
C TYR A 201 9.48 -0.25 -11.43
N GLY A 202 8.29 0.00 -10.89
CA GLY A 202 7.63 -0.94 -9.98
C GLY A 202 6.31 -0.40 -9.46
N THR A 203 5.63 -1.19 -8.64
CA THR A 203 4.37 -0.77 -8.02
C THR A 203 4.59 -0.18 -6.64
N ASN A 204 3.63 0.63 -6.19
CA ASN A 204 3.59 1.18 -4.83
C ASN A 204 3.69 0.08 -3.75
N ASN A 205 2.98 -1.04 -3.95
CA ASN A 205 3.02 -2.20 -3.06
C ASN A 205 4.44 -2.77 -2.95
N GLU A 206 5.08 -3.07 -4.08
CA GLU A 206 6.41 -3.68 -4.08
C GLU A 206 7.45 -2.76 -3.44
N TYR A 207 7.44 -1.47 -3.78
CA TYR A 207 8.33 -0.48 -3.18
C TYR A 207 8.12 -0.33 -1.67
N GLY A 208 6.87 -0.25 -1.22
CA GLY A 208 6.56 -0.09 0.20
C GLY A 208 6.87 -1.36 1.00
N PHE A 209 6.61 -2.55 0.45
CA PHE A 209 6.98 -3.81 1.12
C PHE A 209 8.49 -4.05 1.13
N ASP A 210 9.23 -3.68 0.09
CA ASP A 210 10.69 -3.71 0.11
C ASP A 210 11.25 -2.75 1.18
N TYR A 211 10.66 -1.57 1.33
CA TYR A 211 11.02 -0.67 2.43
C TYR A 211 10.77 -1.30 3.80
N LEU A 212 9.61 -1.93 4.01
CA LEU A 212 9.32 -2.63 5.27
C LEU A 212 10.30 -3.80 5.50
N ARG A 213 10.61 -4.58 4.46
CA ARG A 213 11.59 -5.68 4.51
C ARG A 213 13.00 -5.18 4.85
N ASP A 214 13.46 -4.10 4.23
CA ASP A 214 14.77 -3.51 4.50
C ASP A 214 14.91 -3.03 5.94
N ASN A 215 13.81 -2.59 6.56
CA ASN A 215 13.80 -2.19 7.97
C ASN A 215 13.69 -3.38 8.94
N MET A 216 13.42 -4.58 8.44
CA MET A 216 13.49 -5.84 9.19
C MET A 216 14.76 -6.65 8.87
N ALA A 217 15.54 -6.25 7.86
CA ALA A 217 16.76 -6.93 7.42
C ALA A 217 17.79 -7.07 8.55
N PHE A 218 18.47 -8.22 8.64
CA PHE A 218 19.42 -8.50 9.73
C PHE A 218 20.77 -7.82 9.55
N SER A 219 21.20 -7.66 8.31
CA SER A 219 22.43 -6.99 7.94
C SER A 219 22.18 -5.91 6.89
N ALA A 220 23.14 -4.98 6.75
CA ALA A 220 23.10 -3.99 5.67
C ALA A 220 23.16 -4.67 4.28
N GLU A 221 23.82 -5.82 4.19
CA GLU A 221 23.93 -6.65 2.99
C GLU A 221 22.68 -7.46 2.67
N ASP A 222 21.61 -7.35 3.45
CA ASP A 222 20.30 -7.94 3.15
C ASP A 222 19.32 -6.91 2.59
N LYS A 223 19.65 -5.61 2.68
CA LYS A 223 18.80 -4.52 2.16
C LYS A 223 18.81 -4.46 0.63
N VAL A 224 17.65 -4.26 0.02
CA VAL A 224 17.53 -4.22 -1.44
C VAL A 224 17.42 -2.80 -1.98
N GLN A 225 16.80 -1.87 -1.25
CA GLN A 225 16.65 -0.48 -1.67
C GLN A 225 17.89 0.36 -1.35
N ARG A 226 18.01 1.47 -2.06
CA ARG A 226 18.94 2.58 -1.78
C ARG A 226 18.17 3.77 -1.20
N GLU A 227 18.87 4.88 -0.98
CA GLU A 227 18.26 6.16 -0.55
C GLU A 227 17.07 6.55 -1.44
N LEU A 228 15.95 6.93 -0.80
CA LEU A 228 14.72 7.34 -1.49
C LEU A 228 14.85 8.78 -2.03
N ASN A 229 15.41 8.91 -3.23
CA ASN A 229 15.76 10.21 -3.81
C ASN A 229 14.60 10.89 -4.56
N PHE A 230 14.11 10.31 -5.65
CA PHE A 230 13.03 10.90 -6.45
C PHE A 230 12.02 9.84 -6.88
N ALA A 231 10.73 10.09 -6.62
CA ALA A 231 9.63 9.27 -7.10
C ALA A 231 8.72 10.06 -8.07
N ILE A 232 8.39 9.44 -9.20
CA ILE A 232 7.29 9.87 -10.07
C ILE A 232 6.19 8.82 -9.98
N VAL A 233 5.03 9.23 -9.47
CA VAL A 233 3.85 8.38 -9.37
C VAL A 233 2.98 8.58 -10.61
N ASP A 234 2.95 7.59 -11.49
CA ASP A 234 1.94 7.55 -12.55
C ASP A 234 0.57 7.24 -11.94
N GLU A 235 -0.47 7.84 -12.50
CA GLU A 235 -1.84 7.69 -12.01
C GLU A 235 -1.95 8.02 -10.50
N VAL A 236 -1.31 9.14 -10.12
CA VAL A 236 -1.12 9.59 -8.72
C VAL A 236 -2.39 9.65 -7.90
N ASP A 237 -3.53 9.94 -8.53
CA ASP A 237 -4.83 10.00 -7.89
C ASP A 237 -5.35 8.63 -7.46
N SER A 238 -5.02 7.56 -8.17
CA SER A 238 -5.37 6.23 -7.66
C SER A 238 -4.42 5.75 -6.59
N ILE A 239 -3.12 5.96 -6.76
CA ILE A 239 -2.15 5.44 -5.81
C ILE A 239 -2.20 6.21 -4.48
N LEU A 240 -2.21 7.54 -4.52
CA LEU A 240 -2.10 8.38 -3.32
C LEU A 240 -3.45 8.75 -2.69
N ILE A 241 -4.58 8.46 -3.34
CA ILE A 241 -5.94 8.73 -2.83
C ILE A 241 -6.76 7.44 -2.72
N ASP A 242 -6.94 6.70 -3.83
CA ASP A 242 -7.83 5.52 -3.83
C ASP A 242 -7.24 4.34 -3.04
N GLU A 243 -5.97 4.00 -3.28
CA GLU A 243 -5.25 2.90 -2.63
C GLU A 243 -4.70 3.28 -1.25
N ALA A 244 -4.53 4.58 -0.99
CA ALA A 244 -4.08 5.12 0.29
C ALA A 244 -5.11 4.99 1.44
N ARG A 245 -6.14 4.16 1.27
CA ARG A 245 -7.15 3.84 2.30
C ARG A 245 -6.66 2.77 3.28
N THR A 246 -5.79 1.87 2.84
CA THR A 246 -5.28 0.77 3.65
C THR A 246 -3.77 0.88 3.80
N PRO A 247 -3.21 0.74 5.01
CA PRO A 247 -1.77 0.71 5.21
C PRO A 247 -1.16 -0.57 4.64
N LEU A 248 0.14 -0.53 4.36
CA LEU A 248 0.95 -1.72 4.08
C LEU A 248 1.32 -2.36 5.40
N ILE A 249 0.98 -3.62 5.58
CA ILE A 249 1.22 -4.37 6.82
C ILE A 249 1.93 -5.68 6.48
N ILE A 250 3.02 -5.97 7.19
CA ILE A 250 3.62 -7.29 7.24
C ILE A 250 3.22 -7.90 8.58
N SER A 251 2.53 -9.04 8.51
CA SER A 251 2.17 -9.81 9.69
C SER A 251 2.94 -11.11 9.77
N GLY A 252 3.20 -11.58 10.99
CA GLY A 252 3.79 -12.89 11.25
C GLY A 252 3.05 -13.61 12.37
N PRO A 253 3.20 -14.95 12.46
CA PRO A 253 2.62 -15.71 13.54
C PRO A 253 3.25 -15.30 14.88
N THR A 254 2.42 -15.17 15.90
CA THR A 254 2.85 -14.85 17.27
C THR A 254 2.96 -16.12 18.09
N GLU A 255 3.97 -16.19 18.95
CA GLU A 255 4.05 -17.17 20.05
C GLU A 255 3.10 -16.79 21.22
N GLY A 256 1.86 -16.39 20.91
CA GLY A 256 0.87 -16.04 21.93
C GLY A 256 0.43 -17.28 22.71
N ASP A 257 0.19 -17.15 24.02
CA ASP A 257 -0.35 -18.23 24.85
C ASP A 257 -1.85 -18.43 24.56
N PRO A 258 -2.25 -19.51 23.87
CA PRO A 258 -3.67 -19.75 23.56
C PRO A 258 -4.51 -19.96 24.83
N GLN A 259 -3.88 -20.26 25.98
CA GLN A 259 -4.58 -20.42 27.25
C GLN A 259 -5.24 -19.12 27.72
N LEU A 260 -4.75 -17.95 27.33
CA LEU A 260 -5.34 -16.68 27.72
C LEU A 260 -6.78 -16.55 27.20
N TYR A 261 -7.05 -16.89 25.94
CA TYR A 261 -8.41 -16.92 25.38
C TYR A 261 -9.31 -17.88 26.13
N VAL A 262 -8.79 -19.05 26.51
CA VAL A 262 -9.56 -20.05 27.27
C VAL A 262 -9.92 -19.52 28.66
N LYS A 263 -9.01 -18.81 29.34
CA LYS A 263 -9.27 -18.18 30.63
C LYS A 263 -10.31 -17.06 30.51
N ILE A 264 -10.14 -16.15 29.56
CA ILE A 264 -11.06 -15.03 29.33
C ILE A 264 -12.46 -15.52 28.91
N ASN A 265 -12.52 -16.55 28.06
CA ASN A 265 -13.78 -17.15 27.62
C ASN A 265 -14.63 -17.69 28.78
N LYS A 266 -14.00 -18.14 29.87
CA LYS A 266 -14.71 -18.59 31.08
C LYS A 266 -15.35 -17.45 31.86
N LEU A 267 -14.88 -16.22 31.68
CA LEU A 267 -15.37 -15.04 32.40
C LEU A 267 -16.64 -14.46 31.81
N ILE A 268 -16.79 -14.52 30.47
CA ILE A 268 -17.91 -13.90 29.75
C ILE A 268 -19.30 -14.35 30.24
N PRO A 269 -19.56 -15.63 30.53
CA PRO A 269 -20.87 -16.08 31.01
C PRO A 269 -21.32 -15.49 32.36
N PHE A 270 -20.41 -14.87 33.12
CA PHE A 270 -20.73 -14.22 34.39
C PHE A 270 -21.19 -12.77 34.22
N LEU A 271 -21.23 -12.24 33.00
CA LEU A 271 -21.60 -10.85 32.71
C LEU A 271 -23.05 -10.78 32.21
N ASP A 272 -23.80 -9.83 32.74
CA ASP A 272 -25.23 -9.65 32.45
C ASP A 272 -25.44 -8.60 31.35
N ARG A 273 -26.19 -8.94 30.29
CA ARG A 273 -26.51 -8.01 29.19
C ARG A 273 -27.59 -7.00 29.61
N GLN A 274 -27.37 -5.72 29.32
CA GLN A 274 -28.36 -4.65 29.43
C GLN A 274 -29.36 -4.69 28.25
N ALA A 275 -30.64 -4.33 28.50
CA ALA A 275 -31.71 -4.41 27.50
C ALA A 275 -31.70 -3.27 26.45
N GLY A 276 -31.08 -2.11 26.72
CA GLY A 276 -31.00 -0.95 25.81
C GLY A 276 -29.67 -0.80 25.04
N GLU A 277 -29.69 0.00 23.98
CA GLU A 277 -28.51 0.37 23.15
C GLU A 277 -27.67 1.52 23.74
N GLU A 278 -28.17 2.24 24.76
CA GLU A 278 -27.47 3.36 25.43
C GLU A 278 -27.63 3.28 26.95
N SER A 279 -26.62 3.75 27.68
CA SER A 279 -26.62 3.91 29.14
C SER A 279 -27.66 4.95 29.60
N GLN A 280 -28.94 4.59 29.64
CA GLN A 280 -29.98 5.44 30.24
C GLN A 280 -30.00 5.25 31.77
N GLU A 281 -30.18 6.33 32.52
CA GLU A 281 -30.31 6.29 33.98
C GLU A 281 -31.45 5.36 34.40
N GLY A 282 -31.12 4.21 34.99
CA GLY A 282 -32.08 3.24 35.54
C GLY A 282 -32.05 1.83 34.92
N GLU A 283 -31.22 1.57 33.91
CA GLU A 283 -31.02 0.21 33.37
C GLU A 283 -29.85 -0.51 34.07
N GLU A 284 -30.09 -1.74 34.54
CA GLU A 284 -29.08 -2.56 35.21
C GLU A 284 -28.51 -3.63 34.25
N GLY A 285 -27.21 -3.55 33.95
CA GLY A 285 -26.46 -4.55 33.20
C GLY A 285 -24.95 -4.27 33.23
N ASP A 286 -24.14 -5.27 32.90
CA ASP A 286 -22.68 -5.19 32.88
C ASP A 286 -22.14 -4.73 31.50
N PHE A 287 -22.89 -4.95 30.43
CA PHE A 287 -22.51 -4.49 29.08
C PHE A 287 -23.74 -4.26 28.19
N TYR A 288 -23.58 -3.44 27.15
CA TYR A 288 -24.56 -3.21 26.08
C TYR A 288 -23.93 -3.47 24.70
N LEU A 289 -24.78 -3.67 23.69
CA LEU A 289 -24.37 -4.01 22.33
C LEU A 289 -24.86 -2.94 21.35
N ASP A 290 -24.00 -2.58 20.40
CA ASP A 290 -24.40 -1.87 19.19
C ASP A 290 -24.43 -2.86 18.03
N GLU A 291 -25.62 -3.36 17.71
CA GLU A 291 -25.83 -4.36 16.66
C GLU A 291 -25.59 -3.78 15.25
N LYS A 292 -25.70 -2.45 15.07
CA LYS A 292 -25.45 -1.81 13.76
C LYS A 292 -23.96 -1.76 13.43
N SER A 293 -23.12 -1.46 14.42
CA SER A 293 -21.67 -1.43 14.24
C SER A 293 -20.97 -2.75 14.60
N LYS A 294 -21.72 -3.75 15.07
CA LYS A 294 -21.21 -5.02 15.63
C LYS A 294 -20.12 -4.79 16.68
N GLN A 295 -20.42 -3.88 17.63
CA GLN A 295 -19.56 -3.55 18.77
C GLN A 295 -20.25 -3.89 20.11
N ALA A 296 -19.43 -4.13 21.14
CA ALA A 296 -19.88 -4.39 22.49
C ALA A 296 -19.14 -3.46 23.46
N TYR A 297 -19.85 -2.93 24.45
CA TYR A 297 -19.34 -1.92 25.37
C TYR A 297 -19.69 -2.28 26.81
N PHE A 298 -18.73 -2.17 27.72
CA PHE A 298 -18.95 -2.37 29.14
C PHE A 298 -19.59 -1.14 29.79
N THR A 299 -20.46 -1.38 30.77
CA THR A 299 -20.94 -0.34 31.69
C THR A 299 -19.94 -0.14 32.83
N GLU A 300 -20.03 0.94 33.61
CA GLU A 300 -19.16 1.13 34.78
C GLU A 300 -19.27 -0.04 35.78
N ARG A 301 -20.48 -0.55 35.98
CA ARG A 301 -20.73 -1.74 36.81
C ARG A 301 -20.06 -2.99 36.23
N GLY A 302 -20.15 -3.20 34.92
CA GLY A 302 -19.49 -4.32 34.27
C GLY A 302 -17.97 -4.24 34.33
N HIS A 303 -17.41 -3.03 34.20
CA HIS A 303 -15.98 -2.81 34.38
C HIS A 303 -15.50 -3.29 35.75
N GLN A 304 -16.15 -2.83 36.83
CA GLN A 304 -15.78 -3.26 38.18
C GLN A 304 -15.89 -4.79 38.35
N LYS A 305 -16.99 -5.38 37.84
CA LYS A 305 -17.23 -6.83 37.92
C LYS A 305 -16.16 -7.63 37.18
N VAL A 306 -15.71 -7.14 36.03
CA VAL A 306 -14.65 -7.77 35.25
C VAL A 306 -13.30 -7.64 35.94
N GLU A 307 -12.93 -6.47 36.47
CA GLU A 307 -11.68 -6.31 37.24
C GLU A 307 -11.64 -7.32 38.40
N ASP A 308 -12.71 -7.41 39.18
CA ASP A 308 -12.82 -8.37 40.29
C ASP A 308 -12.68 -9.83 39.82
N LEU A 309 -13.21 -10.18 38.64
CA LEU A 309 -13.11 -11.52 38.06
C LEU A 309 -11.68 -11.81 37.56
N LEU A 310 -11.02 -10.84 36.94
CA LEU A 310 -9.66 -10.97 36.44
C LEU A 310 -8.65 -11.09 37.59
N THR A 311 -8.83 -10.33 38.67
CA THR A 311 -7.99 -10.42 39.88
C THR A 311 -8.13 -11.78 40.54
N LYS A 312 -9.34 -12.35 40.61
CA LYS A 312 -9.56 -13.70 41.15
C LYS A 312 -8.88 -14.81 40.35
N GLU A 313 -8.80 -14.67 39.03
CA GLU A 313 -8.10 -15.61 38.14
C GLU A 313 -6.59 -15.32 38.05
N GLY A 314 -6.08 -14.32 38.76
CA GLY A 314 -4.67 -13.94 38.77
C GLY A 314 -4.17 -13.32 37.47
N LEU A 315 -5.08 -12.74 36.67
CA LEU A 315 -4.77 -12.06 35.40
C LEU A 315 -4.55 -10.55 35.56
N LEU A 316 -4.96 -9.97 36.69
CA LEU A 316 -4.82 -8.55 37.03
C LEU A 316 -4.31 -8.42 38.48
N GLY A 317 -3.43 -7.45 38.76
CA GLY A 317 -2.97 -7.17 40.11
C GLY A 317 -4.09 -6.57 40.99
N GLU A 318 -3.98 -6.70 42.33
CA GLU A 318 -5.01 -6.21 43.27
C GLU A 318 -5.21 -4.68 43.23
N THR A 319 -4.23 -3.93 42.71
CA THR A 319 -4.23 -2.47 42.61
C THR A 319 -4.26 -1.95 41.17
N ASP A 320 -4.25 -2.84 40.18
CA ASP A 320 -4.12 -2.47 38.77
C ASP A 320 -5.51 -2.30 38.15
N SER A 321 -5.65 -1.31 37.27
CA SER A 321 -6.89 -1.12 36.51
C SER A 321 -6.80 -1.71 35.10
N LEU A 322 -7.94 -2.15 34.57
CA LEU A 322 -8.10 -2.52 33.16
C LEU A 322 -7.79 -1.37 32.19
N TYR A 323 -7.87 -0.13 32.66
CA TYR A 323 -7.59 1.08 31.87
C TYR A 323 -6.13 1.50 31.89
N ASP A 324 -5.29 0.82 32.67
CA ASP A 324 -3.86 1.10 32.69
C ASP A 324 -3.23 0.64 31.37
N ALA A 325 -2.23 1.41 30.92
CA ALA A 325 -1.58 1.20 29.63
C ALA A 325 -0.96 -0.21 29.50
N ALA A 326 -0.57 -0.83 30.63
CA ALA A 326 -0.05 -2.19 30.69
C ALA A 326 -1.11 -3.28 30.42
N ASN A 327 -2.39 -3.00 30.65
CA ASN A 327 -3.48 -3.97 30.60
C ASN A 327 -4.38 -3.85 29.36
N ILE A 328 -4.02 -2.97 28.41
CA ILE A 328 -4.76 -2.75 27.16
C ILE A 328 -5.00 -4.06 26.39
N ARG A 329 -4.03 -4.98 26.40
CA ARG A 329 -4.15 -6.29 25.73
C ARG A 329 -5.25 -7.17 26.35
N LEU A 330 -5.34 -7.21 27.68
CA LEU A 330 -6.39 -7.94 28.40
C LEU A 330 -7.77 -7.39 28.06
N MET A 331 -7.91 -6.07 28.07
CA MET A 331 -9.15 -5.38 27.70
C MET A 331 -9.57 -5.70 26.25
N HIS A 332 -8.62 -5.73 25.32
CA HIS A 332 -8.87 -6.09 23.93
C HIS A 332 -9.40 -7.53 23.78
N HIS A 333 -8.73 -8.52 24.37
CA HIS A 333 -9.17 -9.91 24.33
C HIS A 333 -10.53 -10.11 25.00
N LEU A 334 -10.80 -9.39 26.08
CA LEU A 334 -12.10 -9.41 26.75
C LEU A 334 -13.22 -8.87 25.84
N ASN A 335 -13.00 -7.73 25.18
CA ASN A 335 -13.95 -7.19 24.20
C ASN A 335 -14.16 -8.16 23.03
N ALA A 336 -13.10 -8.77 22.50
CA ALA A 336 -13.19 -9.76 21.43
C ALA A 336 -14.02 -10.98 21.85
N ALA A 337 -13.81 -11.48 23.08
CA ALA A 337 -14.60 -12.57 23.65
C ALA A 337 -16.07 -12.18 23.84
N LEU A 338 -16.35 -10.98 24.34
CA LEU A 338 -17.73 -10.48 24.51
C LEU A 338 -18.46 -10.39 23.16
N ARG A 339 -17.80 -9.86 22.13
CA ARG A 339 -18.33 -9.80 20.75
C ARG A 339 -18.57 -11.21 20.20
N ALA A 340 -17.60 -12.12 20.36
CA ALA A 340 -17.72 -13.51 19.92
C ALA A 340 -18.94 -14.20 20.53
N HIS A 341 -19.25 -13.97 21.81
CA HIS A 341 -20.40 -14.57 22.48
C HIS A 341 -21.74 -14.00 22.02
N HIS A 342 -21.85 -12.67 21.92
CA HIS A 342 -23.15 -12.02 21.79
C HIS A 342 -23.50 -11.47 20.41
N LEU A 343 -22.51 -11.22 19.54
CA LEU A 343 -22.72 -10.62 18.22
C LEU A 343 -22.51 -11.60 17.07
N PHE A 344 -21.71 -12.65 17.27
CA PHE A 344 -21.42 -13.65 16.25
C PHE A 344 -22.09 -14.98 16.60
N GLN A 345 -23.02 -15.39 15.74
CA GLN A 345 -23.86 -16.57 15.94
C GLN A 345 -23.41 -17.73 15.06
N LYS A 346 -23.35 -18.90 15.69
CA LYS A 346 -23.13 -20.17 14.99
C LYS A 346 -24.30 -20.45 14.05
N ASP A 347 -23.97 -21.00 12.88
CA ASP A 347 -24.87 -21.30 11.76
C ASP A 347 -25.49 -20.07 11.06
N VAL A 348 -25.06 -18.85 11.43
CA VAL A 348 -25.45 -17.59 10.77
C VAL A 348 -24.21 -16.85 10.27
N ASP A 349 -23.33 -16.42 11.18
CA ASP A 349 -22.09 -15.69 10.84
C ASP A 349 -20.91 -16.65 10.58
N TYR A 350 -20.97 -17.87 11.11
CA TYR A 350 -19.97 -18.93 10.90
C TYR A 350 -20.52 -20.32 11.15
N ILE A 351 -19.80 -21.32 10.65
CA ILE A 351 -20.01 -22.73 11.00
C ILE A 351 -18.73 -23.33 11.57
N VAL A 352 -18.86 -24.42 12.31
CA VAL A 352 -17.72 -25.22 12.77
C VAL A 352 -17.67 -26.49 11.93
N SER A 353 -16.61 -26.67 11.15
CA SER A 353 -16.43 -27.83 10.26
C SER A 353 -15.03 -28.40 10.41
N ASN A 354 -14.89 -29.73 10.52
CA ASN A 354 -13.60 -30.42 10.72
C ASN A 354 -12.77 -29.93 11.91
N GLY A 355 -13.40 -29.35 12.94
CA GLY A 355 -12.66 -28.75 14.05
C GLY A 355 -11.96 -27.45 13.67
N GLU A 356 -12.53 -26.68 12.74
CA GLU A 356 -12.13 -25.31 12.40
C GLU A 356 -13.37 -24.42 12.27
N VAL A 357 -13.21 -23.11 12.55
CA VAL A 357 -14.26 -22.10 12.37
C VAL A 357 -14.20 -21.58 10.93
N VAL A 358 -15.31 -21.67 10.20
CA VAL A 358 -15.42 -21.17 8.81
C VAL A 358 -16.48 -20.08 8.75
N ILE A 359 -16.08 -18.88 8.33
CA ILE A 359 -16.97 -17.72 8.23
C ILE A 359 -18.03 -17.95 7.16
N VAL A 360 -19.26 -17.54 7.42
CA VAL A 360 -20.37 -17.52 6.46
C VAL A 360 -20.65 -16.08 6.06
N ASP A 361 -20.75 -15.83 4.76
CA ASP A 361 -21.08 -14.52 4.23
C ASP A 361 -22.56 -14.20 4.50
N GLU A 362 -22.82 -13.06 5.15
CA GLU A 362 -24.16 -12.65 5.61
C GLU A 362 -25.16 -12.41 4.48
N PHE A 363 -24.70 -12.05 3.27
CA PHE A 363 -25.58 -11.72 2.15
C PHE A 363 -25.87 -12.94 1.28
N THR A 364 -24.90 -13.84 1.15
CA THR A 364 -24.98 -14.98 0.23
C THR A 364 -25.20 -16.32 0.94
N GLY A 365 -24.98 -16.39 2.26
CA GLY A 365 -25.05 -17.63 3.05
C GLY A 365 -23.96 -18.64 2.69
N ARG A 366 -22.91 -18.22 1.96
CA ARG A 366 -21.83 -19.08 1.50
C ARG A 366 -20.70 -19.16 2.52
N THR A 367 -20.10 -20.33 2.65
CA THR A 367 -18.91 -20.53 3.47
C THR A 367 -17.68 -19.92 2.78
N MET A 368 -16.85 -19.22 3.56
CA MET A 368 -15.62 -18.56 3.11
C MET A 368 -14.38 -19.24 3.72
N PRO A 369 -13.99 -20.42 3.22
CA PRO A 369 -12.83 -21.14 3.73
C PRO A 369 -11.55 -20.32 3.54
N GLY A 370 -10.69 -20.29 4.56
CA GLY A 370 -9.43 -19.53 4.57
C GLY A 370 -9.56 -18.06 4.98
N ARG A 371 -10.78 -17.52 5.13
CA ARG A 371 -10.96 -16.20 5.75
C ARG A 371 -11.04 -16.31 7.27
N ARG A 372 -10.44 -15.34 7.95
CA ARG A 372 -10.47 -15.19 9.41
C ARG A 372 -10.86 -13.78 9.79
N TRP A 373 -11.48 -13.63 10.95
CA TRP A 373 -11.66 -12.31 11.55
C TRP A 373 -10.35 -11.87 12.21
N SER A 374 -10.05 -10.58 12.11
CA SER A 374 -8.89 -9.96 12.75
C SER A 374 -9.09 -9.78 14.26
N ASP A 375 -8.06 -9.25 14.94
CA ASP A 375 -8.18 -8.66 16.28
C ASP A 375 -8.60 -9.67 17.37
N GLY A 376 -8.06 -10.89 17.31
CA GLY A 376 -8.35 -11.95 18.26
C GLY A 376 -9.80 -12.45 18.28
N LEU A 377 -10.68 -11.91 17.42
CA LEU A 377 -12.08 -12.30 17.37
C LEU A 377 -12.23 -13.74 16.88
N HIS A 378 -11.45 -14.13 15.87
CA HIS A 378 -11.49 -15.52 15.36
C HIS A 378 -11.03 -16.51 16.43
N GLN A 379 -9.95 -16.20 17.13
CA GLN A 379 -9.43 -16.98 18.25
C GLN A 379 -10.43 -17.03 19.42
N SER A 380 -11.15 -15.94 19.64
CA SER A 380 -12.20 -15.88 20.67
C SER A 380 -13.42 -16.72 20.29
N VAL A 381 -13.80 -16.79 19.01
CA VAL A 381 -14.83 -17.71 18.50
C VAL A 381 -14.36 -19.16 18.56
N GLU A 382 -13.09 -19.44 18.21
CA GLU A 382 -12.49 -20.77 18.37
C GLU A 382 -12.52 -21.22 19.84
N ALA A 383 -12.15 -20.31 20.77
CA ALA A 383 -12.22 -20.55 22.21
C ALA A 383 -13.66 -20.77 22.71
N LYS A 384 -14.62 -19.96 22.24
CA LYS A 384 -16.06 -20.08 22.54
C LYS A 384 -16.59 -21.46 22.13
N GLU A 385 -16.21 -21.94 20.95
CA GLU A 385 -16.68 -23.21 20.38
C GLU A 385 -15.86 -24.43 20.83
N GLY A 386 -14.79 -24.23 21.61
CA GLY A 386 -13.91 -25.31 22.09
C GLY A 386 -13.07 -25.96 20.99
N VAL A 387 -12.77 -25.20 19.94
CA VAL A 387 -11.99 -25.61 18.76
C VAL A 387 -10.50 -25.33 19.01
N PRO A 388 -9.53 -26.06 18.38
CA PRO A 388 -8.12 -25.73 18.51
C PRO A 388 -7.84 -24.27 18.13
N ILE A 389 -7.37 -23.49 19.10
CA ILE A 389 -7.11 -22.06 18.91
C ILE A 389 -5.83 -21.91 18.11
N GLN A 390 -5.94 -21.21 17.00
CA GLN A 390 -4.82 -20.96 16.11
C GLN A 390 -4.04 -19.73 16.59
N GLN A 391 -2.73 -19.72 16.38
CA GLN A 391 -1.90 -18.59 16.76
C GLN A 391 -2.38 -17.30 16.06
N GLU A 392 -2.34 -16.21 16.80
CA GLU A 392 -2.61 -14.89 16.24
C GLU A 392 -1.52 -14.48 15.26
N ASN A 393 -1.90 -13.62 14.32
CA ASN A 393 -0.94 -12.88 13.52
C ASN A 393 -0.77 -11.50 14.15
N GLN A 394 0.48 -11.08 14.35
CA GLN A 394 0.84 -9.75 14.84
C GLN A 394 1.48 -8.92 13.74
N THR A 395 1.23 -7.62 13.77
CA THR A 395 1.90 -6.63 12.92
C THR A 395 3.39 -6.59 13.25
N LEU A 396 4.25 -7.03 12.34
CA LEU A 396 5.71 -6.95 12.45
C LEU A 396 6.24 -5.61 11.96
N ALA A 397 5.65 -5.10 10.87
CA ALA A 397 5.99 -3.81 10.29
C ALA A 397 4.76 -3.26 9.57
N SER A 398 4.55 -1.94 9.65
CA SER A 398 3.45 -1.28 8.98
C SER A 398 3.87 0.13 8.54
N ILE A 399 3.35 0.61 7.42
CA ILE A 399 3.47 2.00 6.97
C ILE A 399 2.28 2.37 6.07
N THR A 400 1.78 3.60 6.18
CA THR A 400 0.80 4.12 5.21
C THR A 400 1.48 4.56 3.92
N PHE A 401 0.79 4.50 2.78
CA PHE A 401 1.32 5.04 1.53
C PHE A 401 1.67 6.53 1.65
N GLN A 402 0.83 7.28 2.37
CA GLN A 402 1.04 8.69 2.69
C GLN A 402 2.44 8.90 3.29
N ASN A 403 2.74 8.21 4.39
CA ASN A 403 4.02 8.39 5.07
C ASN A 403 5.19 7.77 4.32
N TYR A 404 4.98 6.67 3.57
CA TYR A 404 6.02 6.11 2.69
C TYR A 404 6.47 7.10 1.63
N PHE A 405 5.54 7.71 0.88
CA PHE A 405 5.89 8.65 -0.19
C PHE A 405 6.45 9.98 0.34
N ARG A 406 6.12 10.37 1.57
CA ARG A 406 6.73 11.52 2.25
C ARG A 406 8.21 11.33 2.61
N LEU A 407 8.74 10.10 2.54
CA LEU A 407 10.17 9.83 2.78
C LEU A 407 11.07 10.23 1.61
N TYR A 408 10.52 10.41 0.41
CA TYR A 408 11.32 10.77 -0.76
C TYR A 408 11.80 12.22 -0.68
N ASN A 409 13.07 12.48 -1.03
CA ASN A 409 13.61 13.84 -1.09
C ASN A 409 12.82 14.73 -2.07
N LYS A 410 12.33 14.14 -3.16
CA LYS A 410 11.44 14.77 -4.13
C LYS A 410 10.34 13.78 -4.55
N LEU A 411 9.10 14.25 -4.57
CA LEU A 411 7.94 13.49 -5.01
C LEU A 411 7.23 14.27 -6.12
N ALA A 412 6.81 13.57 -7.17
CA ALA A 412 6.00 14.13 -8.24
C ALA A 412 4.98 13.10 -8.71
N GLY A 413 3.99 13.54 -9.48
CA GLY A 413 3.00 12.63 -10.02
C GLY A 413 2.36 13.14 -11.30
N MET A 414 1.69 12.25 -12.02
CA MET A 414 0.93 12.59 -13.21
C MET A 414 -0.40 11.86 -13.22
N THR A 415 -1.43 12.51 -13.71
CA THR A 415 -2.76 11.90 -13.89
C THR A 415 -3.61 12.76 -14.82
N GLY A 416 -4.75 12.26 -15.26
CA GLY A 416 -5.72 13.04 -16.04
C GLY A 416 -6.71 13.83 -15.21
N THR A 417 -6.74 13.63 -13.89
CA THR A 417 -7.86 14.08 -13.05
C THR A 417 -7.43 14.41 -11.61
N ALA A 418 -6.43 15.29 -11.40
CA ALA A 418 -5.92 15.63 -10.07
C ALA A 418 -6.54 16.90 -9.45
N ASP A 419 -7.05 17.84 -10.25
CA ASP A 419 -7.50 19.17 -9.82
C ASP A 419 -8.60 19.11 -8.77
N THR A 420 -9.45 18.06 -8.82
CA THR A 420 -10.50 17.85 -7.80
C THR A 420 -9.92 17.60 -6.41
N GLU A 421 -8.78 16.91 -6.33
CA GLU A 421 -8.10 16.53 -5.08
C GLU A 421 -6.88 17.42 -4.79
N ALA A 422 -6.73 18.55 -5.50
CA ALA A 422 -5.56 19.42 -5.35
C ALA A 422 -5.33 19.91 -3.91
N PHE A 423 -6.41 20.09 -3.15
CA PHE A 423 -6.33 20.44 -1.73
C PHE A 423 -5.75 19.29 -0.88
N GLU A 424 -6.22 18.06 -1.09
CA GLU A 424 -5.72 16.87 -0.39
C GLU A 424 -4.24 16.62 -0.70
N PHE A 425 -3.85 16.69 -1.98
CA PHE A 425 -2.45 16.56 -2.41
C PHE A 425 -1.53 17.59 -1.74
N GLN A 426 -1.96 18.85 -1.69
CA GLN A 426 -1.17 19.92 -1.07
C GLN A 426 -1.11 19.77 0.46
N GLN A 427 -2.18 19.31 1.10
CA GLN A 427 -2.24 19.18 2.55
C GLN A 427 -1.43 17.98 3.07
N ILE A 428 -1.52 16.84 2.39
CA ILE A 428 -0.90 15.57 2.84
C ILE A 428 0.54 15.45 2.34
N TYR A 429 0.76 15.72 1.05
CA TYR A 429 2.02 15.44 0.37
C TYR A 429 2.82 16.69 0.01
N ALA A 430 2.29 17.89 0.30
CA ALA A 430 2.82 19.17 -0.17
C ALA A 430 2.93 19.27 -1.71
N LEU A 431 2.13 18.48 -2.44
CA LEU A 431 2.12 18.44 -3.90
C LEU A 431 1.13 19.45 -4.47
N GLU A 432 1.64 20.41 -5.25
CA GLU A 432 0.81 21.34 -6.03
C GLU A 432 0.36 20.68 -7.34
N VAL A 433 -0.92 20.82 -7.71
CA VAL A 433 -1.45 20.37 -9.00
C VAL A 433 -1.35 21.49 -10.04
N VAL A 434 -0.78 21.18 -11.19
CA VAL A 434 -0.68 22.07 -12.35
C VAL A 434 -1.47 21.47 -13.50
N VAL A 435 -2.50 22.17 -13.96
CA VAL A 435 -3.34 21.72 -15.08
C VAL A 435 -2.69 22.14 -16.38
N ILE A 436 -2.26 21.14 -17.16
CA ILE A 436 -1.53 21.35 -18.41
C ILE A 436 -2.56 21.40 -19.55
N PRO A 437 -2.43 22.37 -20.48
CA PRO A 437 -3.31 22.43 -21.64
C PRO A 437 -3.14 21.19 -22.53
N THR A 438 -4.21 20.79 -23.21
CA THR A 438 -4.15 19.73 -24.21
C THR A 438 -3.37 20.18 -25.44
N ASN A 439 -2.74 19.24 -26.14
CA ASN A 439 -2.03 19.54 -27.40
C ASN A 439 -2.99 20.00 -28.50
N GLN A 440 -4.17 19.39 -28.55
CA GLN A 440 -5.27 19.72 -29.48
C GLN A 440 -6.52 20.12 -28.68
N ASP A 441 -7.42 20.88 -29.31
CA ASP A 441 -8.68 21.29 -28.69
C ASP A 441 -9.59 20.08 -28.46
N MET A 442 -10.16 19.95 -27.26
CA MET A 442 -11.08 18.86 -26.95
C MET A 442 -12.48 19.13 -27.48
N VAL A 443 -12.97 18.25 -28.36
CA VAL A 443 -14.26 18.38 -29.07
C VAL A 443 -15.28 17.29 -28.70
N ARG A 444 -15.00 16.47 -27.69
CA ARG A 444 -15.89 15.42 -27.19
C ARG A 444 -17.23 15.98 -26.74
N LYS A 445 -18.31 15.28 -27.06
CA LYS A 445 -19.68 15.62 -26.64
C LYS A 445 -20.06 14.84 -25.38
N ASP A 446 -20.04 15.52 -24.24
CA ASP A 446 -20.53 14.95 -22.97
C ASP A 446 -22.03 15.21 -22.84
N HIS A 447 -22.86 14.16 -23.01
CA HIS A 447 -24.31 14.25 -22.88
C HIS A 447 -24.74 14.28 -21.40
N SER A 448 -25.95 14.81 -21.15
CA SER A 448 -26.58 14.75 -19.83
C SER A 448 -26.83 13.30 -19.38
N ASP A 449 -26.90 13.09 -18.07
CA ASP A 449 -27.26 11.79 -17.50
C ASP A 449 -28.72 11.44 -17.79
N LEU A 450 -29.00 10.17 -18.06
CA LEU A 450 -30.36 9.63 -18.15
C LEU A 450 -30.68 8.87 -16.86
N VAL A 451 -31.74 9.28 -16.17
CA VAL A 451 -32.14 8.66 -14.89
C VAL A 451 -33.47 7.92 -15.03
N PHE A 452 -33.46 6.64 -14.70
CA PHE A 452 -34.58 5.71 -14.76
C PHE A 452 -35.11 5.34 -13.37
N LEU A 453 -36.34 4.85 -13.30
CA LEU A 453 -36.93 4.40 -12.03
C LEU A 453 -36.34 3.07 -11.58
N THR A 454 -36.14 2.14 -12.52
CA THR A 454 -35.66 0.78 -12.24
C THR A 454 -34.37 0.46 -12.97
N ALA A 455 -33.62 -0.50 -12.45
CA ALA A 455 -32.41 -0.99 -13.09
C ALA A 455 -32.72 -1.68 -14.44
N GLU A 456 -33.84 -2.39 -14.56
CA GLU A 456 -34.26 -3.07 -15.81
C GLU A 456 -34.40 -2.06 -16.96
N GLU A 457 -35.15 -0.98 -16.76
CA GLU A 457 -35.34 0.09 -17.76
C GLU A 457 -34.02 0.75 -18.17
N LYS A 458 -33.12 0.96 -17.20
CA LYS A 458 -31.77 1.50 -17.43
C LYS A 458 -30.99 0.60 -18.38
N PHE A 459 -30.96 -0.70 -18.13
CA PHE A 459 -30.20 -1.65 -18.94
C PHE A 459 -30.82 -1.86 -20.33
N ASP A 460 -32.15 -1.86 -20.46
CA ASP A 460 -32.81 -1.88 -21.76
C ASP A 460 -32.41 -0.66 -22.60
N ALA A 461 -32.38 0.53 -22.00
CA ALA A 461 -31.97 1.75 -22.68
C ALA A 461 -30.48 1.74 -23.09
N ILE A 462 -29.60 1.16 -22.26
CA ILE A 462 -28.19 0.95 -22.61
C ILE A 462 -28.06 0.03 -23.83
N ILE A 463 -28.82 -1.07 -23.88
CA ILE A 463 -28.78 -2.01 -25.00
C ILE A 463 -29.25 -1.36 -26.31
N GLU A 464 -30.30 -0.54 -26.26
CA GLU A 464 -30.77 0.20 -27.45
C GLU A 464 -29.75 1.24 -27.93
N ASP A 465 -29.07 1.95 -27.02
CA ASP A 465 -28.01 2.90 -27.39
C ASP A 465 -26.81 2.20 -28.06
N ILE A 466 -26.44 1.01 -27.55
CA ILE A 466 -25.39 0.18 -28.16
C ILE A 466 -25.79 -0.27 -29.57
N LYS A 467 -27.04 -0.70 -29.78
CA LYS A 467 -27.52 -1.10 -31.10
C LYS A 467 -27.45 0.05 -32.10
N ASP A 468 -27.90 1.25 -31.72
CA ASP A 468 -27.82 2.43 -32.58
C ASP A 468 -26.38 2.79 -32.94
N CYS A 469 -25.44 2.69 -31.99
CA CYS A 469 -24.02 2.87 -32.26
C CYS A 469 -23.49 1.82 -33.26
N LEU A 470 -23.85 0.55 -33.10
CA LEU A 470 -23.46 -0.54 -33.97
C LEU A 470 -24.00 -0.38 -35.40
N GLU A 471 -25.25 0.08 -35.57
CA GLU A 471 -25.83 0.37 -36.88
C GLU A 471 -25.03 1.41 -37.67
N ARG A 472 -24.42 2.37 -36.94
CA ARG A 472 -23.56 3.42 -37.50
C ARG A 472 -22.09 3.02 -37.59
N GLY A 473 -21.70 1.82 -37.14
CA GLY A 473 -20.32 1.34 -37.08
C GLY A 473 -19.46 1.99 -35.99
N GLN A 474 -20.08 2.67 -35.03
CA GLN A 474 -19.41 3.42 -33.97
C GLN A 474 -18.91 2.47 -32.86
N PRO A 475 -17.63 2.52 -32.45
CA PRO A 475 -17.14 1.71 -31.33
C PRO A 475 -17.71 2.20 -29.99
N VAL A 476 -17.98 1.25 -29.09
CA VAL A 476 -18.59 1.51 -27.79
C VAL A 476 -17.77 0.90 -26.65
N LEU A 477 -17.49 1.71 -25.63
CA LEU A 477 -16.96 1.26 -24.35
C LEU A 477 -18.02 1.45 -23.26
N VAL A 478 -18.37 0.36 -22.57
CA VAL A 478 -19.33 0.37 -21.46
C VAL A 478 -18.59 0.17 -20.14
N GLY A 479 -18.61 1.18 -19.27
CA GLY A 479 -18.04 1.13 -17.93
C GLY A 479 -19.07 0.78 -16.88
N THR A 480 -18.78 -0.25 -16.07
CA THR A 480 -19.61 -0.71 -14.93
C THR A 480 -18.84 -0.53 -13.63
N ALA A 481 -19.48 -0.45 -12.45
CA ALA A 481 -18.74 -0.35 -11.19
C ALA A 481 -18.40 -1.72 -10.56
N SER A 482 -19.06 -2.81 -10.97
CA SER A 482 -18.85 -4.15 -10.40
C SER A 482 -18.84 -5.27 -11.44
N ILE A 483 -18.16 -6.37 -11.10
CA ILE A 483 -18.11 -7.58 -11.94
C ILE A 483 -19.53 -8.15 -12.13
N GLU A 484 -20.36 -8.12 -11.09
CA GLU A 484 -21.74 -8.61 -11.14
C GLU A 484 -22.55 -7.87 -12.23
N VAL A 485 -22.43 -6.54 -12.28
CA VAL A 485 -23.11 -5.73 -13.31
C VAL A 485 -22.54 -6.02 -14.70
N SER A 486 -21.23 -6.24 -14.82
CA SER A 486 -20.61 -6.65 -16.09
C SER A 486 -21.13 -7.98 -16.60
N GLU A 487 -21.23 -9.00 -15.73
CA GLU A 487 -21.75 -10.33 -16.08
C GLU A 487 -23.25 -10.28 -16.40
N TYR A 488 -24.02 -9.46 -15.68
CA TYR A 488 -25.42 -9.23 -15.98
C TYR A 488 -25.59 -8.61 -17.38
N LEU A 489 -24.83 -7.57 -17.69
CA LEU A 489 -24.86 -6.91 -18.99
C LEU A 489 -24.34 -7.83 -20.11
N HIS A 490 -23.31 -8.63 -19.83
CA HIS A 490 -22.82 -9.68 -20.73
C HIS A 490 -23.95 -10.66 -21.11
N GLY A 491 -24.74 -11.10 -20.14
CA GLY A 491 -25.92 -11.94 -20.35
C GLY A 491 -26.98 -11.28 -21.22
N LEU A 492 -27.25 -9.99 -21.01
CA LEU A 492 -28.20 -9.21 -21.83
C LEU A 492 -27.71 -9.03 -23.27
N MET A 493 -26.45 -8.67 -23.47
CA MET A 493 -25.85 -8.51 -24.79
C MET A 493 -25.83 -9.84 -25.57
N LYS A 494 -25.56 -10.98 -24.90
CA LYS A 494 -25.68 -12.31 -25.51
C LYS A 494 -27.11 -12.60 -26.00
N LYS A 495 -28.13 -12.28 -25.19
CA LYS A 495 -29.54 -12.43 -25.58
C LYS A 495 -29.90 -11.52 -26.77
N ALA A 496 -29.32 -10.33 -26.84
CA ALA A 496 -29.48 -9.39 -27.94
C ALA A 496 -28.61 -9.72 -29.18
N ASN A 497 -27.82 -10.80 -29.14
CA ASN A 497 -26.89 -11.21 -30.21
C ASN A 497 -25.84 -10.14 -30.57
N ILE A 498 -25.39 -9.38 -29.58
CA ILE A 498 -24.33 -8.37 -29.72
C ILE A 498 -22.99 -9.03 -29.41
N LYS A 499 -22.05 -8.99 -30.35
CA LYS A 499 -20.66 -9.44 -30.12
C LYS A 499 -19.93 -8.40 -29.29
N HIS A 500 -19.34 -8.82 -28.17
CA HIS A 500 -18.65 -7.93 -27.25
C HIS A 500 -17.55 -8.68 -26.48
N GLU A 501 -16.62 -7.91 -25.91
CA GLU A 501 -15.56 -8.40 -25.03
C GLU A 501 -15.77 -7.87 -23.60
N VAL A 502 -15.36 -8.63 -22.58
CA VAL A 502 -15.53 -8.26 -21.16
C VAL A 502 -14.17 -8.23 -20.46
N LEU A 503 -13.91 -7.15 -19.73
CA LEU A 503 -12.67 -6.91 -19.00
C LEU A 503 -12.97 -6.83 -17.50
N ASN A 504 -12.37 -7.74 -16.73
CA ASN A 504 -12.66 -7.92 -15.30
C ASN A 504 -11.44 -7.65 -14.39
N ALA A 505 -10.41 -6.96 -14.90
CA ALA A 505 -9.16 -6.64 -14.19
C ALA A 505 -8.40 -7.86 -13.63
N LYS A 506 -8.56 -9.05 -14.24
CA LYS A 506 -7.89 -10.29 -13.82
C LYS A 506 -6.65 -10.61 -14.66
N GLN A 507 -6.68 -10.29 -15.95
CA GLN A 507 -5.59 -10.62 -16.88
C GLN A 507 -5.11 -9.36 -17.60
N HIS A 508 -4.30 -8.55 -16.93
CA HIS A 508 -3.93 -7.21 -17.41
C HIS A 508 -3.33 -7.19 -18.83
N GLU A 509 -2.47 -8.16 -19.19
CA GLU A 509 -1.85 -8.23 -20.51
C GLU A 509 -2.87 -8.50 -21.62
N ARG A 510 -3.70 -9.54 -21.46
CA ARG A 510 -4.78 -9.86 -22.40
C ARG A 510 -5.81 -8.74 -22.50
N GLU A 511 -6.15 -8.13 -21.37
CA GLU A 511 -7.09 -7.01 -21.33
C GLU A 511 -6.53 -5.80 -22.08
N ALA A 512 -5.23 -5.51 -21.97
CA ALA A 512 -4.58 -4.44 -22.72
C ALA A 512 -4.65 -4.70 -24.23
N GLU A 513 -4.45 -5.93 -24.70
CA GLU A 513 -4.61 -6.28 -26.12
C GLU A 513 -6.03 -6.01 -26.62
N ILE A 514 -7.04 -6.38 -25.83
CA ILE A 514 -8.45 -6.14 -26.17
C ILE A 514 -8.74 -4.63 -26.24
N VAL A 515 -8.28 -3.86 -25.24
CA VAL A 515 -8.50 -2.41 -25.18
C VAL A 515 -7.82 -1.69 -26.34
N ALA A 516 -6.60 -2.08 -26.70
CA ALA A 516 -5.88 -1.51 -27.83
C ALA A 516 -6.63 -1.68 -29.16
N GLN A 517 -7.51 -2.69 -29.25
CA GLN A 517 -8.34 -2.98 -30.42
C GLN A 517 -9.80 -2.50 -30.27
N ALA A 518 -10.19 -1.96 -29.12
CA ALA A 518 -11.57 -1.55 -28.81
C ALA A 518 -12.05 -0.32 -29.60
N GLY A 519 -11.16 0.36 -30.33
CA GLY A 519 -11.48 1.49 -31.20
C GLY A 519 -11.82 1.10 -32.64
N ARG A 520 -11.94 -0.19 -32.97
CA ARG A 520 -12.27 -0.65 -34.32
C ARG A 520 -13.75 -0.41 -34.66
N PRO A 521 -14.11 -0.25 -35.95
CA PRO A 521 -15.52 -0.14 -36.35
C PRO A 521 -16.40 -1.26 -35.77
N GLY A 522 -17.49 -0.88 -35.10
CA GLY A 522 -18.47 -1.81 -34.54
C GLY A 522 -17.99 -2.69 -33.37
N SER A 523 -16.86 -2.38 -32.72
CA SER A 523 -16.45 -3.10 -31.51
C SER A 523 -17.20 -2.60 -30.27
N VAL A 524 -17.61 -3.55 -29.42
CA VAL A 524 -18.22 -3.29 -28.11
C VAL A 524 -17.37 -3.93 -27.03
N THR A 525 -17.02 -3.15 -26.01
CA THR A 525 -16.19 -3.61 -24.89
C THR A 525 -16.83 -3.20 -23.57
N ILE A 526 -16.99 -4.16 -22.67
CA ILE A 526 -17.42 -3.93 -21.28
C ILE A 526 -16.17 -3.89 -20.41
N ALA A 527 -16.00 -2.83 -19.64
CA ALA A 527 -14.90 -2.65 -18.71
C ALA A 527 -15.43 -2.48 -17.28
N THR A 528 -15.05 -3.42 -16.41
CA THR A 528 -15.37 -3.33 -14.99
C THR A 528 -14.44 -2.34 -14.30
N ASN A 529 -15.02 -1.30 -13.70
CA ASN A 529 -14.36 -0.22 -12.98
C ASN A 529 -13.21 0.41 -13.81
N MET A 530 -11.95 0.12 -13.46
CA MET A 530 -10.76 0.60 -14.16
C MET A 530 -10.05 -0.47 -15.01
N ALA A 531 -10.74 -1.55 -15.40
CA ALA A 531 -10.15 -2.58 -16.26
C ALA A 531 -9.62 -1.97 -17.57
N GLY A 532 -8.44 -2.43 -18.01
CA GLY A 532 -7.78 -1.86 -19.18
C GLY A 532 -7.12 -0.48 -18.96
N ARG A 533 -6.91 -0.08 -17.70
CA ARG A 533 -6.18 1.15 -17.38
C ARG A 533 -4.74 1.14 -17.90
N GLY A 534 -4.22 2.32 -18.20
CA GLY A 534 -2.87 2.52 -18.73
C GLY A 534 -2.73 2.17 -20.20
N THR A 535 -3.74 1.58 -20.84
CA THR A 535 -3.75 1.30 -22.28
C THR A 535 -4.65 2.28 -23.03
N ASP A 536 -4.14 2.77 -24.15
CA ASP A 536 -4.83 3.74 -24.98
C ASP A 536 -5.74 3.07 -26.01
N ILE A 537 -6.97 3.57 -26.16
CA ILE A 537 -7.90 3.12 -27.19
C ILE A 537 -7.64 3.93 -28.44
N VAL A 538 -7.02 3.32 -29.43
CA VAL A 538 -6.71 3.96 -30.72
C VAL A 538 -7.88 3.72 -31.69
N LEU A 539 -8.45 4.80 -32.23
CA LEU A 539 -9.53 4.70 -33.22
C LEU A 539 -9.00 3.99 -34.48
N GLY A 540 -9.71 2.99 -34.98
CA GLY A 540 -9.26 2.14 -36.10
C GLY A 540 -8.44 0.90 -35.69
N GLY A 541 -8.07 0.78 -34.41
CA GLY A 541 -7.24 -0.32 -33.85
C GLY A 541 -5.76 0.07 -33.68
N ASN A 542 -4.98 -0.77 -33.03
CA ASN A 542 -3.55 -0.54 -32.81
C ASN A 542 -2.72 -0.97 -34.03
N LEU A 543 -2.22 0.01 -34.80
CA LEU A 543 -1.39 -0.19 -35.98
C LEU A 543 -0.02 -0.79 -35.64
N ASP A 544 0.62 -0.38 -34.55
CA ASP A 544 1.97 -0.84 -34.19
C ASP A 544 1.98 -2.36 -33.99
N SER A 545 0.96 -2.89 -33.30
CA SER A 545 0.77 -4.34 -33.12
C SER A 545 0.50 -5.10 -34.44
N GLU A 546 -0.11 -4.45 -35.43
CA GLU A 546 -0.30 -5.03 -36.76
C GLU A 546 1.01 -5.04 -37.55
N LEU A 547 1.83 -3.98 -37.44
CA LEU A 547 3.12 -3.84 -38.12
C LEU A 547 4.22 -4.74 -37.55
N GLU A 548 4.20 -5.03 -36.25
CA GLU A 548 5.14 -5.95 -35.58
C GLU A 548 5.03 -7.39 -36.10
N LYS A 549 3.82 -7.82 -36.49
CA LYS A 549 3.57 -9.15 -37.07
C LYS A 549 4.06 -9.29 -38.51
N ILE A 550 4.43 -8.17 -39.13
CA ILE A 550 4.93 -8.11 -40.50
C ILE A 550 6.45 -7.96 -40.46
N ALA A 551 7.15 -8.84 -41.17
CA ALA A 551 8.60 -8.81 -41.28
C ALA A 551 9.10 -7.42 -41.73
N GLU A 552 10.16 -6.91 -41.10
CA GLU A 552 10.68 -5.54 -41.33
C GLU A 552 11.05 -5.25 -42.78
N ASN A 553 11.41 -6.27 -43.54
CA ASN A 553 11.81 -6.18 -44.93
C ASN A 553 10.63 -6.22 -45.93
N ASP A 554 9.40 -6.55 -45.49
CA ASP A 554 8.22 -6.54 -46.35
C ASP A 554 7.49 -5.19 -46.29
N GLN A 555 8.07 -4.22 -46.99
CA GLN A 555 7.56 -2.86 -47.03
C GLN A 555 6.19 -2.75 -47.74
N SER A 556 5.88 -3.70 -48.62
CA SER A 556 4.59 -3.74 -49.33
C SER A 556 3.43 -4.14 -48.42
N ALA A 557 3.64 -5.14 -47.56
CA ALA A 557 2.65 -5.57 -46.58
C ALA A 557 2.41 -4.49 -45.51
N ARG A 558 3.47 -3.80 -45.07
CA ARG A 558 3.37 -2.69 -44.11
C ARG A 558 2.56 -1.51 -44.65
N GLU A 559 2.78 -1.12 -45.91
CA GLU A 559 2.00 -0.06 -46.54
C GLU A 559 0.53 -0.46 -46.68
N ASN A 560 0.24 -1.71 -47.08
CA ASN A 560 -1.14 -2.20 -47.17
C ASN A 560 -1.85 -2.15 -45.81
N ALA A 561 -1.19 -2.62 -44.73
CA ALA A 561 -1.73 -2.55 -43.38
C ALA A 561 -2.02 -1.12 -42.93
N TYR A 562 -1.13 -0.17 -43.25
CA TYR A 562 -1.35 1.25 -42.98
C TYR A 562 -2.58 1.81 -43.73
N GLN A 563 -2.74 1.50 -45.01
CA GLN A 563 -3.89 1.95 -45.79
C GLN A 563 -5.21 1.36 -45.27
N GLU A 564 -5.23 0.07 -44.91
CA GLU A 564 -6.40 -0.55 -44.29
C GLU A 564 -6.75 0.07 -42.95
N TRP A 565 -5.75 0.30 -42.09
CA TRP A 565 -5.95 0.98 -40.81
C TRP A 565 -6.50 2.39 -41.02
N LYS A 566 -5.95 3.16 -41.97
CA LYS A 566 -6.39 4.51 -42.27
C LYS A 566 -7.86 4.56 -42.68
N GLN A 567 -8.31 3.62 -43.52
CA GLN A 567 -9.73 3.51 -43.90
C GLN A 567 -10.62 3.22 -42.69
N ARG A 568 -10.21 2.31 -41.80
CA ARG A 568 -10.93 2.02 -40.55
C ARG A 568 -10.98 3.24 -39.63
N HIS A 569 -9.86 3.94 -39.48
CA HIS A 569 -9.74 5.13 -38.65
C HIS A 569 -10.66 6.24 -39.14
N GLU A 570 -10.63 6.57 -40.44
CA GLU A 570 -11.52 7.56 -41.04
C GLU A 570 -13.01 7.19 -40.90
N HIS A 571 -13.35 5.90 -41.01
CA HIS A 571 -14.71 5.43 -40.78
C HIS A 571 -15.18 5.71 -39.33
N VAL A 572 -14.34 5.40 -38.34
CA VAL A 572 -14.66 5.64 -36.92
C VAL A 572 -14.79 7.13 -36.61
N LEU A 573 -13.91 7.97 -37.16
CA LEU A 573 -14.01 9.43 -37.01
C LEU A 573 -15.35 9.95 -37.55
N ASN A 574 -15.75 9.50 -38.75
CA ASN A 574 -17.01 9.89 -39.38
C ASN A 574 -18.25 9.34 -38.65
N ALA A 575 -18.14 8.17 -38.01
CA ALA A 575 -19.19 7.59 -37.17
C ALA A 575 -19.39 8.35 -35.84
N GLY A 576 -18.52 9.31 -35.51
CA GLY A 576 -18.59 10.13 -34.30
C GLY A 576 -17.54 9.78 -33.24
N GLY A 577 -16.55 8.94 -33.58
CA GLY A 577 -15.48 8.50 -32.69
C GLY A 577 -15.95 7.50 -31.63
N LEU A 578 -15.16 7.30 -30.58
CA LEU A 578 -15.52 6.37 -29.50
C LEU A 578 -16.71 6.89 -28.68
N HIS A 579 -17.73 6.05 -28.53
CA HIS A 579 -18.82 6.30 -27.60
C HIS A 579 -18.55 5.62 -26.25
N VAL A 580 -18.69 6.35 -25.15
CA VAL A 580 -18.48 5.83 -23.80
C VAL A 580 -19.79 5.90 -23.00
N ILE A 581 -20.20 4.75 -22.49
CA ILE A 581 -21.41 4.57 -21.68
C ILE A 581 -21.00 4.25 -20.23
N GLY A 582 -21.43 5.05 -19.26
CA GLY A 582 -21.36 4.69 -17.84
C GLY A 582 -22.67 4.07 -17.38
N THR A 583 -22.66 2.87 -16.81
CA THR A 583 -23.88 2.18 -16.35
C THR A 583 -24.34 2.61 -14.95
N GLU A 584 -23.50 3.37 -14.26
CA GLU A 584 -23.77 4.00 -12.98
C GLU A 584 -22.74 5.10 -12.71
N ARG A 585 -22.93 5.85 -11.62
CA ARG A 585 -21.99 6.85 -11.13
C ARG A 585 -21.11 6.25 -10.05
N HIS A 586 -19.82 6.49 -10.13
CA HIS A 586 -18.90 6.07 -9.08
C HIS A 586 -19.04 6.95 -7.84
N GLU A 587 -18.50 6.50 -6.72
CA GLU A 587 -18.42 7.30 -5.48
C GLU A 587 -17.69 8.63 -5.69
N SER A 588 -16.73 8.65 -6.63
CA SER A 588 -15.94 9.82 -6.98
C SER A 588 -16.19 10.29 -8.40
N ARG A 589 -16.34 11.60 -8.56
CA ARG A 589 -16.46 12.26 -9.87
C ARG A 589 -15.20 12.06 -10.72
N ARG A 590 -14.05 11.89 -10.07
CA ARG A 590 -12.77 11.66 -10.71
C ARG A 590 -12.78 10.40 -11.58
N ILE A 591 -13.27 9.30 -11.03
CA ILE A 591 -13.36 8.01 -11.72
C ILE A 591 -14.31 8.10 -12.92
N ASP A 592 -15.46 8.78 -12.77
CA ASP A 592 -16.35 9.06 -13.90
C ASP A 592 -15.65 9.85 -15.01
N ASN A 593 -14.85 10.86 -14.65
CA ASN A 593 -14.10 11.66 -15.62
C ASN A 593 -12.98 10.85 -16.30
N GLN A 594 -12.36 9.90 -15.61
CA GLN A 594 -11.40 8.99 -16.23
C GLN A 594 -12.09 8.10 -17.28
N LEU A 595 -13.29 7.58 -16.98
CA LEU A 595 -14.09 6.83 -17.94
C LEU A 595 -14.43 7.69 -19.16
N ARG A 596 -14.93 8.92 -18.96
CA ARG A 596 -15.17 9.88 -20.05
C ARG A 596 -13.91 10.14 -20.89
N GLY A 597 -12.76 10.30 -20.21
CA GLY A 597 -11.43 10.53 -20.80
C GLY A 597 -10.91 9.40 -21.69
N ARG A 598 -11.61 8.26 -21.76
CA ARG A 598 -11.32 7.21 -22.75
C ARG A 598 -11.69 7.65 -24.17
N SER A 599 -12.62 8.59 -24.32
CA SER A 599 -13.04 9.14 -25.62
C SER A 599 -12.54 10.58 -25.83
N GLY A 600 -12.44 10.99 -27.11
CA GLY A 600 -12.10 12.34 -27.55
C GLY A 600 -10.67 12.77 -27.25
N ARG A 601 -9.70 11.89 -27.50
CA ARG A 601 -8.27 12.10 -27.23
C ARG A 601 -7.59 12.81 -28.40
N GLN A 602 -6.57 13.62 -28.14
CA GLN A 602 -5.86 14.40 -29.18
C GLN A 602 -6.79 15.17 -30.14
N GLY A 603 -7.95 15.62 -29.66
CA GLY A 603 -8.93 16.35 -30.48
C GLY A 603 -9.83 15.46 -31.35
N ASP A 604 -9.79 14.14 -31.16
CA ASP A 604 -10.70 13.21 -31.83
C ASP A 604 -12.17 13.52 -31.49
N PRO A 605 -13.10 13.27 -32.44
CA PRO A 605 -14.52 13.22 -32.13
C PRO A 605 -14.80 12.11 -31.13
N GLY A 606 -15.87 12.27 -30.37
CA GLY A 606 -16.28 11.30 -29.38
C GLY A 606 -17.51 11.75 -28.62
N SER A 607 -18.15 10.83 -27.92
CA SER A 607 -19.29 11.15 -27.06
C SER A 607 -19.30 10.31 -25.80
N THR A 608 -19.89 10.86 -24.73
CA THR A 608 -20.06 10.17 -23.45
C THR A 608 -21.47 10.35 -22.92
N ARG A 609 -22.00 9.33 -22.24
CA ARG A 609 -23.29 9.40 -21.55
C ARG A 609 -23.32 8.46 -20.35
N PHE A 610 -23.99 8.86 -19.28
CA PHE A 610 -24.23 8.02 -18.11
C PHE A 610 -25.71 7.67 -17.99
N TYR A 611 -25.96 6.42 -17.63
CA TYR A 611 -27.28 5.83 -17.41
C TYR A 611 -27.38 5.48 -15.93
N LEU A 612 -28.44 5.91 -15.27
CA LEU A 612 -28.61 5.78 -13.83
C LEU A 612 -29.99 5.26 -13.48
N SER A 613 -30.10 4.56 -12.36
CA SER A 613 -31.37 4.17 -11.77
C SER A 613 -31.48 4.65 -10.32
N LEU A 614 -32.71 4.88 -9.85
CA LEU A 614 -32.95 5.15 -8.42
C LEU A 614 -32.57 3.96 -7.52
N GLN A 615 -32.38 2.78 -8.09
CA GLN A 615 -31.98 1.55 -7.39
C GLN A 615 -30.45 1.38 -7.31
N ASP A 616 -29.67 2.21 -8.01
CA ASP A 616 -28.22 2.15 -7.99
C ASP A 616 -27.66 2.50 -6.60
N ASN A 617 -26.50 1.95 -6.23
CA ASN A 617 -25.93 2.09 -4.89
C ASN A 617 -25.78 3.55 -4.43
N LEU A 618 -25.20 4.41 -5.28
CA LEU A 618 -25.05 5.84 -4.97
C LEU A 618 -26.42 6.51 -4.72
N MET A 619 -27.43 6.14 -5.52
CA MET A 619 -28.77 6.70 -5.35
C MET A 619 -29.44 6.18 -4.09
N ARG A 620 -29.28 4.90 -3.72
CA ARG A 620 -29.83 4.36 -2.47
C ARG A 620 -29.27 5.03 -1.21
N ILE A 621 -27.99 5.41 -1.23
CA ILE A 621 -27.34 6.06 -0.08
C ILE A 621 -27.86 7.50 0.13
N PHE A 622 -28.26 8.21 -0.92
CA PHE A 622 -28.61 9.65 -0.84
C PHE A 622 -30.04 10.02 -1.23
N ALA A 623 -30.70 9.25 -2.08
CA ALA A 623 -32.11 9.41 -2.37
C ALA A 623 -32.90 8.84 -1.19
N SER A 624 -33.26 9.72 -0.25
CA SER A 624 -34.28 9.38 0.76
C SER A 624 -35.51 8.79 0.06
N ASP A 625 -36.21 7.84 0.68
CA ASP A 625 -37.47 7.26 0.18
C ASP A 625 -38.48 8.32 -0.29
N ARG A 626 -38.36 9.53 0.27
CA ARG A 626 -39.13 10.72 -0.08
C ARG A 626 -38.90 11.24 -1.51
N VAL A 627 -37.68 11.14 -2.06
CA VAL A 627 -37.36 11.58 -3.44
C VAL A 627 -37.92 10.58 -4.44
N SER A 628 -37.69 9.28 -4.21
CA SER A 628 -38.26 8.20 -5.02
C SER A 628 -39.79 8.24 -5.00
N GLY A 629 -40.40 8.46 -3.83
CA GLY A 629 -41.85 8.62 -3.69
C GLY A 629 -42.41 9.89 -4.34
N LEU A 630 -41.63 10.98 -4.46
CA LEU A 630 -42.04 12.18 -5.20
C LEU A 630 -42.01 11.93 -6.72
N MET A 631 -40.99 11.25 -7.22
CA MET A 631 -40.82 10.93 -8.64
C MET A 631 -41.88 9.95 -9.15
N GLN A 632 -42.23 8.94 -8.35
CA GLN A 632 -43.35 8.04 -8.67
C GLN A 632 -44.70 8.78 -8.71
N LYS A 633 -44.91 9.77 -7.83
CA LYS A 633 -46.12 10.62 -7.81
C LYS A 633 -46.18 11.63 -8.95
N LEU A 634 -45.05 11.94 -9.58
CA LEU A 634 -44.94 12.83 -10.75
C LEU A 634 -45.38 12.16 -12.06
N GLY A 635 -45.67 10.85 -12.04
CA GLY A 635 -46.33 10.16 -13.17
C GLY A 635 -45.40 9.71 -14.29
N MET A 636 -44.11 9.48 -14.02
CA MET A 636 -43.19 8.86 -14.97
C MET A 636 -43.72 7.51 -15.47
N GLN A 637 -43.74 7.32 -16.79
CA GLN A 637 -44.15 6.06 -17.40
C GLN A 637 -42.95 5.10 -17.53
N LYS A 638 -43.25 3.79 -17.66
CA LYS A 638 -42.23 2.76 -17.86
C LYS A 638 -41.40 3.08 -19.12
N GLY A 639 -40.09 3.21 -18.96
CA GLY A 639 -39.15 3.52 -20.05
C GLY A 639 -38.91 5.02 -20.33
N GLU A 640 -39.56 5.93 -19.60
CA GLU A 640 -39.22 7.36 -19.67
C GLU A 640 -38.01 7.69 -18.79
N ALA A 641 -37.02 8.36 -19.36
CA ALA A 641 -35.84 8.86 -18.62
C ALA A 641 -36.05 10.31 -18.21
N ILE A 642 -35.59 10.68 -17.00
CA ILE A 642 -35.45 12.09 -16.64
C ILE A 642 -34.12 12.60 -17.20
N GLU A 643 -34.20 13.55 -18.13
CA GLU A 643 -33.06 14.35 -18.57
C GLU A 643 -33.26 15.80 -18.10
N HIS A 644 -32.61 16.19 -17.00
CA HIS A 644 -32.63 17.59 -16.57
C HIS A 644 -31.35 17.97 -15.81
N PRO A 645 -30.73 19.14 -16.13
CA PRO A 645 -29.47 19.57 -15.51
C PRO A 645 -29.49 19.63 -13.97
N TRP A 646 -30.66 19.82 -13.36
CA TRP A 646 -30.79 19.83 -11.89
C TRP A 646 -30.49 18.46 -11.24
N VAL A 647 -30.75 17.34 -11.94
CA VAL A 647 -30.59 15.97 -11.42
C VAL A 647 -29.11 15.67 -11.42
N THR A 648 -28.44 15.93 -12.55
CA THR A 648 -26.98 15.86 -12.66
C THR A 648 -26.31 16.65 -11.55
N LYS A 649 -26.75 17.90 -11.29
CA LYS A 649 -26.18 18.70 -10.20
C LYS A 649 -26.45 18.13 -8.80
N ALA A 650 -27.62 17.52 -8.57
CA ALA A 650 -27.93 16.85 -7.31
C ALA A 650 -27.04 15.62 -7.07
N ILE A 651 -26.82 14.82 -8.12
CA ILE A 651 -25.90 13.67 -8.10
C ILE A 651 -24.46 14.12 -7.85
N GLU A 652 -23.99 15.18 -8.53
CA GLU A 652 -22.67 15.74 -8.29
C GLU A 652 -22.48 16.19 -6.83
N ASN A 653 -23.52 16.75 -6.20
CA ASN A 653 -23.46 17.11 -4.78
C ASN A 653 -23.42 15.88 -3.86
N ALA A 654 -24.11 14.80 -4.23
CA ALA A 654 -24.05 13.53 -3.50
C ALA A 654 -22.64 12.91 -3.58
N GLN A 655 -22.04 12.85 -4.78
CA GLN A 655 -20.66 12.39 -4.98
C GLN A 655 -19.67 13.20 -4.13
N ARG A 656 -19.76 14.54 -4.13
CA ARG A 656 -18.91 15.40 -3.28
C ARG A 656 -19.05 15.10 -1.78
N LYS A 657 -20.25 14.69 -1.32
CA LYS A 657 -20.47 14.33 0.08
C LYS A 657 -19.82 12.97 0.41
N VAL A 658 -19.87 12.01 -0.51
CA VAL A 658 -19.14 10.73 -0.37
C VAL A 658 -17.63 10.95 -0.38
N GLU A 659 -17.13 11.73 -1.33
CA GLU A 659 -15.71 12.10 -1.40
C GLU A 659 -15.23 12.77 -0.12
N GLY A 660 -16.01 13.72 0.42
CA GLY A 660 -15.70 14.37 1.70
C GLY A 660 -15.66 13.38 2.87
N HIS A 661 -16.60 12.43 2.93
CA HIS A 661 -16.59 11.38 3.97
C HIS A 661 -15.39 10.45 3.84
N ASN A 662 -15.06 10.00 2.63
CA ASN A 662 -13.88 9.18 2.35
C ASN A 662 -12.58 9.93 2.67
N PHE A 663 -12.51 11.23 2.40
CA PHE A 663 -11.41 12.10 2.78
C PHE A 663 -11.24 12.16 4.30
N ASP A 664 -12.32 12.34 5.06
CA ASP A 664 -12.27 12.38 6.53
C ASP A 664 -11.75 11.06 7.11
N ILE A 665 -12.17 9.90 6.57
CA ILE A 665 -11.66 8.57 6.97
C ILE A 665 -10.14 8.48 6.72
N ARG A 666 -9.68 8.83 5.52
CA ARG A 666 -8.24 8.79 5.18
C ARG A 666 -7.42 9.74 6.05
N LYS A 667 -7.94 10.95 6.27
CA LYS A 667 -7.30 11.95 7.12
C LYS A 667 -7.17 11.45 8.56
N GLN A 668 -8.22 10.86 9.12
CA GLN A 668 -8.18 10.28 10.45
C GLN A 668 -7.13 9.15 10.54
N LEU A 669 -7.10 8.24 9.55
CA LEU A 669 -6.11 7.16 9.49
C LEU A 669 -4.68 7.70 9.44
N LEU A 670 -4.42 8.71 8.61
CA LEU A 670 -3.12 9.38 8.51
C LEU A 670 -2.72 10.04 9.84
N GLU A 671 -3.66 10.72 10.51
CA GLU A 671 -3.36 11.41 11.76
C GLU A 671 -2.92 10.47 12.89
N TYR A 672 -3.46 9.24 12.91
CA TYR A 672 -3.00 8.21 13.84
C TYR A 672 -1.65 7.61 13.41
N ASP A 673 -1.47 7.32 12.13
CA ASP A 673 -0.18 6.79 11.62
C ASP A 673 0.94 7.84 11.73
N ASP A 674 0.67 9.14 11.67
CA ASP A 674 1.69 10.19 11.85
C ASP A 674 2.38 10.07 13.22
N VAL A 675 1.64 9.73 14.28
CA VAL A 675 2.20 9.49 15.62
C VAL A 675 3.08 8.24 15.62
N ALA A 676 2.61 7.14 15.04
CA ALA A 676 3.38 5.91 14.93
C ALA A 676 4.61 6.07 14.01
N ASN A 677 4.51 6.90 12.99
CA ASN A 677 5.57 7.18 12.03
C ASN A 677 6.71 7.99 12.63
N ASP A 678 6.41 8.96 13.50
CA ASP A 678 7.43 9.70 14.24
C ASP A 678 8.23 8.75 15.16
N GLN A 679 7.57 7.83 15.84
CA GLN A 679 8.22 6.79 16.65
C GLN A 679 9.04 5.83 15.78
N ARG A 680 8.47 5.39 14.66
CA ARG A 680 9.11 4.49 13.68
C ARG A 680 10.41 5.08 13.14
N LYS A 681 10.45 6.37 12.81
CA LYS A 681 11.66 7.05 12.33
C LYS A 681 12.80 6.95 13.35
N VAL A 682 12.50 7.17 14.63
CA VAL A 682 13.50 7.06 15.72
C VAL A 682 14.03 5.63 15.80
N ILE A 683 13.14 4.63 15.84
CA ILE A 683 13.54 3.21 15.95
C ILE A 683 14.32 2.75 14.71
N TYR A 684 13.88 3.11 13.51
CA TYR A 684 14.56 2.71 12.28
C TYR A 684 15.91 3.40 12.12
N GLN A 685 16.04 4.66 12.55
CA GLN A 685 17.31 5.35 12.60
C GLN A 685 18.27 4.68 13.59
N GLN A 686 17.85 4.44 14.83
CA GLN A 686 18.66 3.74 15.83
C GLN A 686 19.09 2.35 15.34
N ARG A 687 18.16 1.60 14.76
CA ARG A 687 18.44 0.28 14.18
C ARG A 687 19.47 0.36 13.05
N ALA A 688 19.36 1.36 12.16
CA ALA A 688 20.32 1.57 11.08
C ALA A 688 21.72 1.95 11.59
N GLU A 689 21.79 2.83 12.60
CA GLU A 689 23.04 3.22 13.26
C GLU A 689 23.70 2.03 13.96
N LEU A 690 22.93 1.20 14.68
CA LEU A 690 23.42 -0.04 15.30
C LEU A 690 23.93 -1.04 14.26
N MET A 691 23.24 -1.20 13.12
CA MET A 691 23.68 -2.08 12.04
C MET A 691 24.97 -1.58 11.37
N ALA A 692 25.13 -0.26 11.20
CA ALA A 692 26.29 0.34 10.53
C ALA A 692 27.54 0.41 11.42
N THR A 693 27.37 0.50 12.73
CA THR A 693 28.48 0.67 13.68
C THR A 693 29.10 -0.68 14.04
N ASN A 694 30.43 -0.74 14.15
CA ASN A 694 31.18 -1.95 14.53
C ASN A 694 31.40 -2.06 16.05
N ASP A 695 31.48 -0.94 16.75
CA ASP A 695 31.71 -0.88 18.20
C ASP A 695 30.54 -0.13 18.87
N VAL A 696 29.82 -0.83 19.74
CA VAL A 696 28.66 -0.32 20.46
C VAL A 696 28.92 -0.16 21.96
N SER A 697 30.18 -0.32 22.40
CA SER A 697 30.55 -0.36 23.81
C SER A 697 30.24 0.91 24.58
N ASP A 698 30.52 2.08 24.00
CA ASP A 698 30.17 3.37 24.59
C ASP A 698 28.66 3.49 24.81
N THR A 699 27.85 2.98 23.86
CA THR A 699 26.39 2.97 23.98
C THR A 699 25.93 2.02 25.09
N VAL A 700 26.49 0.81 25.15
CA VAL A 700 26.18 -0.17 26.20
C VAL A 700 26.59 0.36 27.57
N GLN A 701 27.74 1.02 27.68
CA GLN A 701 28.22 1.62 28.92
C GLN A 701 27.29 2.75 29.38
N ALA A 702 26.89 3.64 28.48
CA ALA A 702 25.93 4.70 28.80
C ALA A 702 24.57 4.14 29.24
N ILE A 703 24.04 3.14 28.52
CA ILE A 703 22.78 2.48 28.89
C ILE A 703 22.90 1.79 30.26
N ARG A 704 24.01 1.11 30.53
CA ARG A 704 24.26 0.46 31.83
C ARG A 704 24.30 1.48 32.96
N HIS A 705 24.97 2.62 32.76
CA HIS A 705 25.01 3.71 33.72
C HIS A 705 23.59 4.25 34.02
N ASP A 706 22.79 4.52 32.98
CA ASP A 706 21.39 4.97 33.12
C ASP A 706 20.52 3.97 33.90
N VAL A 707 20.59 2.68 33.54
CA VAL A 707 19.79 1.61 34.16
C VAL A 707 20.19 1.43 35.62
N LEU A 708 21.50 1.39 35.90
CA LEU A 708 22.00 1.27 37.27
C LEU A 708 21.53 2.45 38.12
N ASN A 709 21.61 3.67 37.59
CA ASN A 709 21.22 4.85 38.32
C ASN A 709 19.73 4.86 38.66
N THR A 710 18.89 4.56 37.68
CA THR A 710 17.44 4.43 37.86
C THR A 710 17.10 3.33 38.89
N LEU A 711 17.82 2.20 38.86
CA LEU A 711 17.64 1.12 39.83
C LEU A 711 17.98 1.57 41.25
N ILE A 712 19.13 2.23 41.43
CA ILE A 712 19.56 2.75 42.73
C ILE A 712 18.55 3.77 43.25
N ASP A 713 18.07 4.70 42.41
CA ASP A 713 17.12 5.75 42.80
C ASP A 713 15.81 5.21 43.39
N MET A 714 15.37 4.01 42.97
CA MET A 714 14.16 3.37 43.50
C MET A 714 14.31 2.87 44.94
N TYR A 715 15.52 2.48 45.36
CA TYR A 715 15.79 1.93 46.69
C TYR A 715 16.54 2.90 47.60
N ILE A 716 17.31 3.80 47.00
CA ILE A 716 18.10 4.85 47.64
C ILE A 716 17.72 6.16 46.94
N PRO A 717 16.68 6.87 47.42
CA PRO A 717 16.23 8.10 46.77
C PRO A 717 17.32 9.18 46.80
N PRO A 718 17.44 10.00 45.76
CA PRO A 718 18.47 11.05 45.72
C PRO A 718 18.27 12.07 46.85
N GLN A 719 19.37 12.48 47.48
CA GLN A 719 19.41 13.41 48.61
C GLN A 719 18.67 12.91 49.87
N SER A 720 18.52 11.59 50.02
CA SER A 720 17.89 10.97 51.19
C SER A 720 18.89 10.72 52.32
N MET A 721 18.35 10.49 53.52
CA MET A 721 19.13 10.06 54.68
C MET A 721 19.19 8.53 54.74
N ASP A 722 20.25 7.97 55.35
CA ASP A 722 20.50 6.53 55.46
C ASP A 722 19.29 5.72 55.99
N GLU A 723 18.47 6.33 56.86
CA GLU A 723 17.26 5.70 57.42
C GLU A 723 16.15 5.45 56.37
N GLN A 724 16.22 6.11 55.22
CA GLN A 724 15.25 6.00 54.12
C GLN A 724 15.70 4.98 53.05
N TRP A 725 16.88 4.39 53.19
CA TRP A 725 17.44 3.47 52.20
C TRP A 725 16.91 2.05 52.40
N ASP A 726 16.44 1.42 51.32
CA ASP A 726 16.12 -0.01 51.29
C ASP A 726 17.30 -0.81 50.73
N VAL A 727 18.35 -0.93 51.54
CA VAL A 727 19.58 -1.66 51.16
C VAL A 727 19.31 -3.15 50.88
N PRO A 728 18.53 -3.89 51.69
CA PRO A 728 18.21 -5.29 51.38
C PRO A 728 17.40 -5.45 50.08
N GLY A 729 16.53 -4.50 49.76
CA GLY A 729 15.84 -4.44 48.47
C GLY A 729 16.80 -4.22 47.32
N LEU A 730 17.74 -3.29 47.46
CA LEU A 730 18.76 -2.99 46.46
C LEU A 730 19.68 -4.19 46.18
N GLU A 731 20.16 -4.89 47.20
CA GLU A 731 21.02 -6.08 47.02
C GLU A 731 20.30 -7.16 46.19
N LYS A 732 19.03 -7.45 46.51
CA LYS A 732 18.21 -8.39 45.74
C LYS A 732 17.95 -7.93 44.31
N ALA A 733 17.73 -6.63 44.12
CA ALA A 733 17.49 -6.07 42.79
C ALA A 733 18.75 -6.11 41.92
N LEU A 734 19.93 -5.84 42.50
CA LEU A 734 21.22 -5.96 41.83
C LEU A 734 21.51 -7.41 41.43
N GLU A 735 21.22 -8.38 42.30
CA GLU A 735 21.33 -9.80 41.99
C GLU A 735 20.34 -10.19 40.88
N ALA A 736 19.08 -9.76 41.00
CA ALA A 736 18.03 -10.10 40.06
C ALA A 736 18.25 -9.50 38.67
N GLU A 737 18.77 -8.28 38.54
CA GLU A 737 18.98 -7.62 37.23
C GLU A 737 20.37 -7.88 36.65
N PHE A 738 21.42 -7.80 37.45
CA PHE A 738 22.79 -7.92 36.96
C PHE A 738 23.42 -9.30 37.20
N GLY A 739 22.76 -10.18 37.97
CA GLY A 739 23.31 -11.50 38.33
C GLY A 739 24.49 -11.42 39.31
N GLN A 740 24.57 -10.33 40.09
CA GLN A 740 25.70 -9.98 40.94
C GLN A 740 25.28 -9.94 42.41
N ASP A 741 25.92 -10.77 43.24
CA ASP A 741 25.77 -10.71 44.69
C ASP A 741 26.71 -9.64 45.25
N MET A 742 26.17 -8.45 45.51
CA MET A 742 26.91 -7.30 46.04
C MET A 742 26.52 -7.08 47.51
N PRO A 743 27.45 -7.24 48.47
CA PRO A 743 27.16 -7.09 49.89
C PRO A 743 27.20 -5.61 50.32
N VAL A 744 26.28 -4.80 49.79
CA VAL A 744 26.14 -3.36 50.03
C VAL A 744 26.00 -3.05 51.52
N GLN A 745 25.19 -3.81 52.26
CA GLN A 745 25.02 -3.62 53.70
C GLN A 745 26.36 -3.78 54.44
N GLN A 746 27.17 -4.78 54.05
CA GLN A 746 28.47 -4.98 54.66
C GLN A 746 29.46 -3.86 54.31
N TRP A 747 29.29 -3.20 53.17
CA TRP A 747 30.10 -2.03 52.80
C TRP A 747 29.78 -0.84 53.70
N LEU A 748 28.49 -0.55 53.90
CA LEU A 748 28.02 0.54 54.77
C LEU A 748 28.40 0.30 56.25
N ASP A 749 28.32 -0.95 56.71
CA ASP A 749 28.69 -1.31 58.09
C ASP A 749 30.21 -1.15 58.34
N LYS A 750 31.05 -1.34 57.32
CA LYS A 750 32.52 -1.27 57.43
C LYS A 750 33.08 0.13 57.20
N ASP A 751 32.41 0.93 56.38
CA ASP A 751 32.90 2.24 55.95
C ASP A 751 31.83 3.32 56.09
N HIS A 752 31.88 4.03 57.22
CA HIS A 752 30.99 5.15 57.53
C HIS A 752 31.26 6.42 56.69
N SER A 753 32.24 6.40 55.79
CA SER A 753 32.45 7.51 54.83
C SER A 753 31.64 7.34 53.54
N LEU A 754 31.02 6.18 53.34
CA LEU A 754 30.14 5.91 52.21
C LEU A 754 28.82 6.68 52.37
N HIS A 755 28.68 7.75 51.60
CA HIS A 755 27.41 8.42 51.36
C HIS A 755 26.87 8.07 49.97
N GLU A 756 25.64 8.47 49.67
CA GLU A 756 24.90 8.13 48.44
C GLU A 756 25.78 8.14 47.16
N GLU A 757 26.43 9.28 46.86
CA GLU A 757 27.28 9.42 45.66
C GLU A 757 28.45 8.41 45.64
N THR A 758 29.21 8.30 46.74
CA THR A 758 30.35 7.36 46.82
C THR A 758 29.93 5.90 46.80
N LEU A 759 28.73 5.57 47.32
CA LEU A 759 28.20 4.23 47.25
C LEU A 759 27.82 3.86 45.81
N ARG A 760 27.19 4.80 45.10
CA ARG A 760 26.82 4.66 43.68
C ARG A 760 28.06 4.42 42.81
N GLU A 761 29.10 5.24 42.98
CA GLU A 761 30.39 5.06 42.28
C GLU A 761 31.00 3.69 42.56
N LYS A 762 30.91 3.20 43.80
CA LYS A 762 31.44 1.89 44.19
C LYS A 762 30.69 0.74 43.54
N ILE A 763 29.35 0.78 43.51
CA ILE A 763 28.52 -0.22 42.84
C ILE A 763 28.81 -0.22 41.32
N GLU A 764 28.92 0.96 40.73
CA GLU A 764 29.23 1.11 39.31
C GLU A 764 30.61 0.53 38.97
N GLN A 765 31.63 0.83 39.78
CA GLN A 765 32.98 0.32 39.57
C GLN A 765 33.05 -1.21 39.67
N GLU A 766 32.30 -1.81 40.60
CA GLU A 766 32.24 -3.26 40.74
C GLU A 766 31.60 -3.93 39.51
N LEU A 767 30.49 -3.37 39.01
CA LEU A 767 29.87 -3.84 37.76
C LEU A 767 30.80 -3.69 36.56
N GLU A 768 31.51 -2.57 36.46
CA GLU A 768 32.46 -2.32 35.37
C GLU A 768 33.64 -3.30 35.42
N ASN A 769 34.15 -3.62 36.62
CA ASN A 769 35.23 -4.59 36.80
C ASN A 769 34.82 -5.98 36.32
N THR A 770 33.65 -6.47 36.74
CA THR A 770 33.16 -7.77 36.28
C THR A 770 32.90 -7.77 34.78
N TYR A 771 32.44 -6.66 34.22
CA TYR A 771 32.28 -6.54 32.78
C TYR A 771 33.60 -6.70 32.03
N LYS A 772 34.66 -6.01 32.49
CA LYS A 772 36.01 -6.10 31.93
C LYS A 772 36.58 -7.51 32.07
N GLU A 773 36.31 -8.20 33.18
CA GLU A 773 36.71 -9.61 33.34
C GLU A 773 36.01 -10.52 32.33
N LYS A 774 34.70 -10.34 32.12
CA LYS A 774 33.96 -11.08 31.09
C LYS A 774 34.50 -10.81 29.70
N GLU A 775 34.74 -9.55 29.35
CA GLU A 775 35.31 -9.15 28.07
C GLU A 775 36.70 -9.78 27.86
N ALA A 776 37.54 -9.82 28.90
CA ALA A 776 38.85 -10.45 28.84
C ALA A 776 38.79 -11.97 28.65
N MET A 777 37.76 -12.65 29.18
CA MET A 777 37.57 -14.09 29.00
C MET A 777 37.09 -14.47 27.59
N VAL A 778 36.22 -13.66 27.00
CA VAL A 778 35.52 -13.96 25.73
C VAL A 778 36.24 -13.36 24.52
N GLY A 779 36.98 -12.26 24.73
CA GLY A 779 37.60 -11.44 23.69
C GLY A 779 36.71 -10.26 23.27
N ALA A 780 37.35 -9.11 23.04
CA ALA A 780 36.66 -7.85 22.74
C ALA A 780 35.77 -7.95 21.48
N ASP A 781 36.30 -8.47 20.37
CA ASP A 781 35.55 -8.56 19.11
C ASP A 781 34.28 -9.41 19.25
N THR A 782 34.37 -10.58 19.88
CA THR A 782 33.23 -11.46 20.16
C THR A 782 32.21 -10.79 21.07
N MET A 783 32.67 -10.05 22.09
CA MET A 783 31.80 -9.29 22.98
C MET A 783 31.02 -8.20 22.24
N ARG A 784 31.68 -7.45 21.33
CA ARG A 784 31.01 -6.41 20.51
C ARG A 784 29.96 -7.00 19.58
N HIS A 785 30.24 -8.14 18.94
CA HIS A 785 29.26 -8.83 18.10
C HIS A 785 28.05 -9.30 18.93
N PHE A 786 28.31 -9.83 20.13
CA PHE A 786 27.26 -10.26 21.05
C PHE A 786 26.40 -9.08 21.54
N GLU A 787 27.01 -7.99 22.00
CA GLU A 787 26.32 -6.75 22.41
C GLU A 787 25.38 -6.26 21.30
N LYS A 788 25.90 -6.13 20.07
CA LYS A 788 25.14 -5.69 18.90
C LYS A 788 23.99 -6.64 18.57
N ALA A 789 24.22 -7.96 18.63
CA ALA A 789 23.18 -8.96 18.35
C ALA A 789 22.04 -8.89 19.37
N ILE A 790 22.37 -8.76 20.66
CA ILE A 790 21.37 -8.62 21.74
C ILE A 790 20.61 -7.31 21.63
N MET A 791 21.29 -6.17 21.42
CA MET A 791 20.62 -4.88 21.24
C MET A 791 19.61 -4.91 20.09
N LEU A 792 20.00 -5.46 18.94
CA LEU A 792 19.10 -5.56 17.80
C LEU A 792 17.93 -6.53 18.05
N LYS A 793 18.18 -7.66 18.73
CA LYS A 793 17.13 -8.63 19.08
C LYS A 793 16.08 -8.00 20.00
N VAL A 794 16.51 -7.41 21.13
CA VAL A 794 15.63 -6.79 22.12
C VAL A 794 14.87 -5.61 21.52
N LEU A 795 15.55 -4.78 20.71
CA LEU A 795 14.91 -3.68 19.99
C LEU A 795 13.80 -4.19 19.06
N ASP A 796 14.08 -5.23 18.26
CA ASP A 796 13.12 -5.80 17.31
C ASP A 796 11.92 -6.46 18.04
N GLU A 797 12.15 -7.15 19.16
CA GLU A 797 11.10 -7.78 19.98
C GLU A 797 10.19 -6.74 20.66
N GLN A 798 10.78 -5.79 21.39
CA GLN A 798 10.04 -4.73 22.08
C GLN A 798 9.27 -3.83 21.10
N TRP A 799 9.84 -3.56 19.92
CA TRP A 799 9.16 -2.79 18.88
C TRP A 799 7.94 -3.51 18.31
N LYS A 800 8.01 -4.82 18.08
CA LYS A 800 6.85 -5.62 17.62
C LYS A 800 5.72 -5.59 18.64
N ASP A 801 6.04 -5.74 19.91
CA ASP A 801 5.06 -5.68 21.00
C ASP A 801 4.43 -4.30 21.13
N HIS A 802 5.24 -3.25 20.96
CA HIS A 802 4.75 -1.88 20.91
C HIS A 802 3.81 -1.62 19.73
N LEU A 803 4.13 -2.12 18.53
CA LEU A 803 3.23 -2.01 17.37
C LEU A 803 1.86 -2.66 17.63
N SER A 804 1.85 -3.87 18.22
CA SER A 804 0.60 -4.52 18.63
C SER A 804 -0.18 -3.68 19.64
N THR A 805 0.51 -3.14 20.65
CA THR A 805 -0.11 -2.30 21.68
C THR A 805 -0.68 -1.01 21.08
N MET A 806 0.01 -0.40 20.12
CA MET A 806 -0.44 0.79 19.39
C MET A 806 -1.68 0.52 18.54
N ASP A 807 -1.77 -0.65 17.92
CA ASP A 807 -2.96 -1.08 17.17
C ASP A 807 -4.17 -1.22 18.10
N HIS A 808 -4.00 -1.87 19.26
CA HIS A 808 -5.05 -1.98 20.28
C HIS A 808 -5.48 -0.60 20.82
N LEU A 809 -4.51 0.27 21.13
CA LEU A 809 -4.76 1.63 21.60
C LEU A 809 -5.62 2.42 20.60
N ARG A 810 -5.28 2.35 19.31
CA ARG A 810 -6.01 3.05 18.25
C ARG A 810 -7.48 2.62 18.19
N GLN A 811 -7.77 1.34 18.41
CA GLN A 811 -9.14 0.83 18.42
C GLN A 811 -9.91 1.28 19.66
N GLY A 812 -9.28 1.25 20.84
CA GLY A 812 -9.92 1.59 22.12
C GLY A 812 -10.09 3.08 22.39
N ILE A 813 -9.30 3.96 21.75
CA ILE A 813 -9.26 5.39 22.11
C ILE A 813 -10.57 6.14 21.87
N HIS A 814 -11.43 5.64 20.97
CA HIS A 814 -12.72 6.25 20.69
C HIS A 814 -13.66 6.26 21.92
N LEU A 815 -13.47 5.33 22.85
CA LEU A 815 -14.20 5.27 24.12
C LEU A 815 -13.90 6.49 25.02
N ARG A 816 -12.73 7.12 24.89
CA ARG A 816 -12.39 8.34 25.64
C ARG A 816 -13.18 9.56 25.14
N GLY A 817 -13.74 9.50 23.93
CA GLY A 817 -14.58 10.56 23.35
C GLY A 817 -15.86 10.79 24.15
N TYR A 818 -16.37 9.79 24.87
CA TYR A 818 -17.54 9.92 25.75
C TYR A 818 -17.30 10.87 26.92
N ALA A 819 -16.03 11.06 27.34
CA ALA A 819 -15.66 12.00 28.41
C ALA A 819 -15.37 13.43 27.91
N GLN A 820 -15.84 13.80 26.70
CA GLN A 820 -15.59 15.10 26.04
C GLN A 820 -14.09 15.45 25.83
N LYS A 821 -13.19 14.47 25.95
CA LYS A 821 -11.78 14.64 25.58
C LYS A 821 -11.58 14.37 24.10
N ASN A 822 -10.63 15.06 23.48
CA ASN A 822 -10.29 14.83 22.07
C ASN A 822 -9.50 13.50 21.94
N PRO A 823 -10.05 12.45 21.30
CA PRO A 823 -9.41 11.14 21.23
C PRO A 823 -8.01 11.18 20.61
N LYS A 824 -7.75 12.11 19.69
CA LYS A 824 -6.45 12.26 19.05
C LYS A 824 -5.36 12.72 20.02
N GLN A 825 -5.69 13.68 20.89
CA GLN A 825 -4.72 14.19 21.86
C GLN A 825 -4.42 13.15 22.93
N GLU A 826 -5.44 12.41 23.38
CA GLU A 826 -5.26 11.30 24.31
C GLU A 826 -4.43 10.18 23.66
N TYR A 827 -4.72 9.80 22.40
CA TYR A 827 -3.89 8.85 21.65
C TYR A 827 -2.42 9.27 21.61
N LYS A 828 -2.13 10.53 21.28
CA LYS A 828 -0.76 11.02 21.20
C LYS A 828 -0.04 10.98 22.55
N ARG A 829 -0.74 11.30 23.65
CA ARG A 829 -0.18 11.26 25.01
C ARG A 829 0.13 9.82 25.42
N GLU A 830 -0.87 8.94 25.35
CA GLU A 830 -0.73 7.53 25.75
C GLU A 830 0.29 6.80 24.86
N ALA A 831 0.31 7.07 23.55
CA ALA A 831 1.32 6.53 22.64
C ALA A 831 2.75 6.97 23.00
N PHE A 832 2.94 8.21 23.47
CA PHE A 832 4.26 8.71 23.90
C PHE A 832 4.70 8.09 25.23
N GLU A 833 3.79 7.92 26.18
CA GLU A 833 4.05 7.23 27.45
C GLU A 833 4.45 5.76 27.20
N LEU A 834 3.69 5.05 26.36
CA LEU A 834 4.01 3.67 25.93
C LEU A 834 5.37 3.58 25.24
N PHE A 835 5.68 4.53 24.36
CA PHE A 835 6.96 4.55 23.64
C PHE A 835 8.14 4.81 24.58
N SER A 836 7.99 5.74 25.52
CA SER A 836 9.03 6.02 26.53
C SER A 836 9.27 4.80 27.41
N ALA A 837 8.20 4.17 27.90
CA ALA A 837 8.28 2.94 28.68
C ALA A 837 8.91 1.78 27.88
N MET A 838 8.64 1.68 26.58
CA MET A 838 9.30 0.70 25.71
C MET A 838 10.81 0.94 25.61
N LEU A 839 11.24 2.20 25.42
CA LEU A 839 12.67 2.53 25.36
C LEU A 839 13.39 2.20 26.66
N ASP A 840 12.76 2.46 27.81
CA ASP A 840 13.32 2.11 29.12
C ASP A 840 13.39 0.59 29.31
N ARG A 841 12.35 -0.16 28.89
CA ARG A 841 12.39 -1.63 28.89
C ARG A 841 13.53 -2.18 28.03
N ILE A 842 13.75 -1.62 26.83
CA ILE A 842 14.87 -2.03 25.96
C ILE A 842 16.19 -1.85 26.70
N LYS A 843 16.42 -0.70 27.35
CA LYS A 843 17.63 -0.42 28.10
C LYS A 843 17.86 -1.47 29.20
N THR A 844 16.85 -1.69 30.04
CA THR A 844 16.92 -2.64 31.17
C THR A 844 17.17 -4.06 30.68
N GLU A 845 16.41 -4.53 29.69
CA GLU A 845 16.50 -5.90 29.19
C GLU A 845 17.85 -6.18 28.51
N VAL A 846 18.38 -5.25 27.71
CA VAL A 846 19.72 -5.36 27.11
C VAL A 846 20.79 -5.53 28.19
N VAL A 847 20.79 -4.66 29.21
CA VAL A 847 21.78 -4.70 30.28
C VAL A 847 21.64 -5.96 31.13
N SER A 848 20.41 -6.38 31.41
CA SER A 848 20.09 -7.58 32.18
C SER A 848 20.62 -8.85 31.50
N ILE A 849 20.33 -9.01 30.19
CA ILE A 849 20.80 -10.16 29.41
C ILE A 849 22.33 -10.17 29.33
N ILE A 850 22.95 -9.04 28.98
CA ILE A 850 24.41 -8.92 28.86
C ILE A 850 25.10 -9.23 30.21
N SER A 851 24.52 -8.79 31.32
CA SER A 851 25.08 -8.97 32.66
C SER A 851 24.91 -10.40 33.19
N LYS A 852 23.85 -11.11 32.81
CA LYS A 852 23.59 -12.48 33.28
C LYS A 852 24.24 -13.57 32.43
N VAL A 853 24.40 -13.35 31.13
CA VAL A 853 24.88 -14.40 30.22
C VAL A 853 26.34 -14.78 30.55
N GLN A 854 26.58 -16.10 30.55
CA GLN A 854 27.91 -16.71 30.59
C GLN A 854 28.28 -17.16 29.18
N ILE A 855 29.09 -16.37 28.48
CA ILE A 855 29.57 -16.73 27.13
C ILE A 855 30.73 -17.71 27.29
N ARG A 856 30.60 -18.93 26.75
CA ARG A 856 31.62 -19.98 26.90
C ARG A 856 32.44 -20.18 25.64
N ALA A 857 31.88 -19.89 24.45
CA ALA A 857 32.59 -19.99 23.17
C ALA A 857 31.95 -19.11 22.06
N GLU A 858 32.69 -18.91 20.97
CA GLU A 858 32.24 -18.21 19.75
C GLU A 858 31.00 -18.88 19.11
N SER A 859 30.80 -20.18 19.35
CA SER A 859 29.60 -20.93 18.94
C SER A 859 28.31 -20.43 19.58
N ASP A 860 28.38 -19.85 20.78
CA ASP A 860 27.19 -19.34 21.48
C ASP A 860 26.65 -18.08 20.78
N VAL A 861 27.54 -17.25 20.22
CA VAL A 861 27.17 -16.06 19.43
C VAL A 861 26.53 -16.47 18.10
N GLN A 862 27.12 -17.46 17.42
CA GLN A 862 26.56 -18.00 16.17
C GLN A 862 25.19 -18.66 16.40
N ALA A 863 24.98 -19.34 17.53
CA ALA A 863 23.69 -19.93 17.87
C ALA A 863 22.59 -18.86 18.08
N VAL A 864 22.92 -17.72 18.69
CA VAL A 864 22.00 -16.58 18.85
C VAL A 864 21.65 -15.97 17.48
N GLU A 865 22.64 -15.83 16.59
CA GLU A 865 22.40 -15.37 15.21
C GLU A 865 21.57 -16.36 14.38
N GLU A 866 21.85 -17.66 14.48
CA GLU A 866 21.07 -18.70 13.81
C GLU A 866 19.64 -18.78 14.34
N GLN A 867 19.45 -18.67 15.66
CA GLN A 867 18.12 -18.62 16.25
C GLN A 867 17.34 -17.39 15.77
N ARG A 868 17.99 -16.23 15.68
CA ARG A 868 17.40 -15.00 15.11
C ARG A 868 17.01 -15.16 13.63
N ARG A 869 17.83 -15.86 12.84
CA ARG A 869 17.52 -16.20 11.44
C ARG A 869 16.41 -17.25 11.31
N ALA A 870 16.37 -18.24 12.21
CA ALA A 870 15.45 -19.37 12.17
C ALA A 870 14.03 -19.04 12.66
N GLN A 871 13.86 -18.02 13.52
CA GLN A 871 12.56 -17.52 13.97
C GLN A 871 11.76 -16.78 12.89
N ALA A 872 12.29 -16.65 11.67
CA ALA A 872 11.65 -15.98 10.55
C ALA A 872 11.17 -16.94 9.43
N PRO A 873 10.46 -18.06 9.67
CA PRO A 873 9.76 -18.73 8.58
C PRO A 873 8.57 -17.84 8.19
N MET A 874 8.84 -16.86 7.34
CA MET A 874 7.87 -15.92 6.79
C MET A 874 6.95 -16.69 5.83
N SER A 875 5.81 -17.13 6.35
CA SER A 875 4.70 -17.62 5.51
C SER A 875 3.93 -16.40 5.01
N PHE A 876 4.23 -15.98 3.78
CA PHE A 876 3.60 -14.84 3.13
C PHE A 876 2.18 -15.19 2.68
N GLN A 877 1.17 -14.70 3.39
CA GLN A 877 -0.15 -14.51 2.80
C GLN A 877 -0.27 -13.04 2.44
N HIS A 878 -0.24 -12.75 1.13
CA HIS A 878 -0.78 -11.49 0.64
C HIS A 878 -2.25 -11.46 1.08
N GLN A 879 -2.59 -10.66 2.09
CA GLN A 879 -3.93 -10.12 2.16
C GLN A 879 -4.07 -9.18 0.96
N GLU A 880 -4.35 -9.75 -0.21
CA GLU A 880 -5.05 -8.98 -1.21
C GLU A 880 -6.34 -8.55 -0.53
N ALA A 881 -6.42 -7.27 -0.16
CA ALA A 881 -7.68 -6.60 0.01
C ALA A 881 -8.36 -6.63 -1.36
N SER A 882 -8.98 -7.77 -1.69
CA SER A 882 -9.87 -7.90 -2.82
C SER A 882 -11.05 -6.98 -2.53
N ALA A 883 -10.93 -5.73 -2.97
CA ALA A 883 -12.04 -4.80 -3.17
C ALA A 883 -12.91 -5.24 -4.37
N MET A 884 -13.01 -6.55 -4.63
CA MET A 884 -13.71 -7.16 -5.75
C MET A 884 -14.58 -8.29 -5.18
N GLY A 885 -15.88 -8.09 -5.30
CA GLY A 885 -16.94 -9.02 -4.87
C GLY A 885 -16.71 -10.43 -5.39
N GLY A 886 -17.19 -11.39 -4.59
CA GLY A 886 -16.89 -12.82 -4.69
C GLY A 886 -17.11 -13.43 -6.07
N SER A 887 -16.15 -14.26 -6.47
CA SER A 887 -16.33 -15.17 -7.60
C SER A 887 -16.88 -16.52 -7.14
N GLU A 888 -17.97 -16.93 -7.77
CA GLU A 888 -18.46 -18.31 -7.80
C GLU A 888 -17.43 -19.24 -8.45
N ALA A 889 -17.08 -20.32 -7.75
CA ALA A 889 -16.70 -21.57 -8.37
C ALA A 889 -17.88 -22.54 -8.20
N SER A 890 -18.36 -23.10 -9.30
CA SER A 890 -19.47 -24.06 -9.34
C SER A 890 -19.12 -25.35 -8.58
N ALA A 891 -20.12 -25.92 -7.91
CA ALA A 891 -20.02 -27.06 -7.00
C ALA A 891 -19.60 -28.41 -7.63
N GLU A 892 -19.30 -28.47 -8.93
CA GLU A 892 -18.79 -29.70 -9.57
C GLU A 892 -17.25 -29.80 -9.58
N ASP A 893 -16.51 -28.71 -9.29
CA ASP A 893 -15.04 -28.73 -9.20
C ASP A 893 -14.51 -28.96 -7.76
N ALA A 894 -15.37 -28.92 -6.75
CA ALA A 894 -14.98 -28.99 -5.34
C ALA A 894 -14.70 -30.43 -4.82
N GLU A 895 -15.17 -31.47 -5.50
CA GLU A 895 -14.90 -32.87 -5.09
C GLU A 895 -13.54 -33.40 -5.58
N ALA A 896 -12.82 -32.69 -6.46
CA ALA A 896 -11.53 -33.14 -6.98
C ALA A 896 -10.30 -32.56 -6.23
N ALA A 897 -10.49 -31.56 -5.37
CA ALA A 897 -9.37 -30.81 -4.76
C ALA A 897 -8.94 -31.31 -3.34
N VAL A 898 -9.69 -32.22 -2.71
CA VAL A 898 -9.34 -32.76 -1.38
C VAL A 898 -8.64 -34.12 -1.50
N ALA A 899 -7.45 -34.11 -2.11
CA ALA A 899 -6.49 -35.20 -1.95
C ALA A 899 -5.07 -34.63 -2.07
N GLN A 900 -4.45 -34.32 -0.93
CA GLN A 900 -3.05 -33.95 -0.82
C GLN A 900 -2.16 -35.01 -1.50
N LYS A 901 -1.65 -34.71 -2.70
CA LYS A 901 -0.59 -35.52 -3.33
C LYS A 901 0.76 -35.10 -2.78
N LYS A 902 1.26 -35.83 -1.78
CA LYS A 902 2.70 -35.86 -1.48
C LYS A 902 3.47 -36.32 -2.75
N PRO A 903 4.62 -35.72 -3.08
CA PRO A 903 5.43 -36.18 -4.22
C PRO A 903 5.88 -37.63 -3.99
N PHE A 904 5.43 -38.53 -4.85
CA PHE A 904 5.82 -39.94 -4.84
C PHE A 904 7.21 -40.11 -5.45
N ILE A 905 8.19 -40.51 -4.64
CA ILE A 905 9.52 -40.89 -5.11
C ILE A 905 9.45 -42.33 -5.61
N ARG A 906 9.65 -42.52 -6.92
CA ARG A 906 9.71 -43.86 -7.52
C ARG A 906 11.01 -44.57 -7.10
N PRO A 907 10.96 -45.86 -6.69
CA PRO A 907 12.17 -46.63 -6.43
C PRO A 907 12.96 -46.96 -7.71
N ASP A 908 12.31 -46.96 -8.87
CA ASP A 908 12.91 -47.37 -10.14
C ASP A 908 13.23 -46.20 -11.09
N ARG A 909 14.31 -46.37 -11.87
CA ARG A 909 14.79 -45.41 -12.87
C ARG A 909 13.70 -45.07 -13.88
N LYS A 910 13.52 -43.76 -14.11
CA LYS A 910 12.63 -43.23 -15.16
C LYS A 910 13.19 -43.58 -16.55
N ILE A 911 12.40 -44.28 -17.36
CA ILE A 911 12.75 -44.68 -18.73
C ILE A 911 12.67 -43.44 -19.64
N GLY A 912 13.72 -43.25 -20.45
CA GLY A 912 13.86 -42.07 -21.31
C GLY A 912 12.85 -42.04 -22.46
N ARG A 913 12.51 -40.85 -22.96
CA ARG A 913 11.46 -40.60 -23.97
C ARG A 913 11.66 -41.33 -25.32
N ASN A 914 12.82 -41.95 -25.53
CA ASN A 914 13.19 -42.67 -26.76
C ASN A 914 13.72 -44.09 -26.49
N GLU A 915 13.68 -44.56 -25.24
CA GLU A 915 14.10 -45.93 -24.88
C GLU A 915 12.95 -46.92 -25.13
N PRO A 916 13.24 -48.14 -25.62
CA PRO A 916 12.23 -49.14 -25.90
C PRO A 916 11.48 -49.55 -24.64
N CYS A 917 10.16 -49.73 -24.77
CA CYS A 917 9.25 -50.01 -23.68
C CYS A 917 9.64 -51.30 -22.92
N PRO A 918 9.72 -51.26 -21.58
CA PRO A 918 10.25 -52.34 -20.75
C PRO A 918 9.37 -53.61 -20.75
N CYS A 919 8.16 -53.55 -21.32
CA CYS A 919 7.30 -54.72 -21.49
C CYS A 919 7.78 -55.68 -22.59
N GLY A 920 8.92 -55.39 -23.25
CA GLY A 920 9.51 -56.25 -24.27
C GLY A 920 8.79 -56.21 -25.62
N SER A 921 7.88 -55.24 -25.82
CA SER A 921 7.08 -55.11 -27.05
C SER A 921 7.84 -54.54 -28.25
N GLY A 922 9.08 -54.08 -28.06
CA GLY A 922 9.94 -53.53 -29.12
C GLY A 922 9.49 -52.16 -29.67
N LYS A 923 8.47 -51.53 -29.09
CA LYS A 923 8.03 -50.17 -29.44
C LYS A 923 8.70 -49.14 -28.52
N LYS A 924 9.03 -47.97 -29.06
CA LYS A 924 9.50 -46.82 -28.27
C LYS A 924 8.38 -46.27 -27.39
#